data_AF-A0AAD6L3L7-F1
#
_entry.id   AF-A0AAD6L3L7-F1
#
_cell.length_a   1.000
_cell.length_b   1.000
_cell.length_c   1.000
_cell.angle_alpha   90.00
_cell.angle_beta   90.00
_cell.angle_gamma   90.00
#
_symmetry.space_group_name_H-M   'P 1'
#
loop_
_entity.id
_entity.type
_entity.pdbx_description
1 polymer ?
#
loop_
_entity_poly.entity_id
_entity_poly.type
_entity_poly.pdbx_seq_one_letter_code
_entity_poly.pdbx_strand_id
1 'polypeptide(L)'
;MVQHQVRGFLTITDDCSFRISQFDMLSGSDVHFWGSIAPDFDNLTKGFIISDYKLNETYKNASFSVKLSQNATWDQIQVLSIWDLLTESDFGHVILSNGSDLAPALSPNLAPAPSGNGSEEGKSGPFRVPTMFDNCKVLSNDYRIRWSLDGDFIDIGLEAAITIQNYMAFGWANPNANSEIMIGGDVAVAGFSEEGMPFVDDFFITRYSECTIDKDGSAHGVCPDTIYEGSDPVGLVNNTKLIYGHRRDGVSFIRYRRPLVSVDTKYDLPVNYTENMTVIWALGLMRPPDTIRPYYLPQNHGGPMSVTYGHLVLNVSDQVNECLGPLDAADKEDQDLIIADANKPLVVTTGPAIHYPNPPNPSKVLYINKKEAPILKVERGVPVMFSVQAGHDVALYITSDLIGGNATLRNKTETIYAGGSEAEGVLASPMELIWEPDRNTPDLVYYHSLFQKKMGWRIQVVDGGLSDMYNNSVLLDDQQVTFFWTLSKDSISIAARGEKKSGYVAIGFGTRMVNSYAYVGWIDDIGVGHVNSFWIDGRDAPSVHPTNENLTDIRCKSENGIITFEFTRPLKPCSHNDQVECKNIIDPTTPLKVIWALGTKWSDENLNEKNMHFETSHRPIQVFLMRGSAEAEEDLRPVLAVHGFMMFLAWGILLPGGIMAARYLKHVKGDSWYQTHVYLQYSGLAILLLGLLFAVAELRGLYVSSAHVKFGLAAIFLACVQPVNASMRPKKPANGEEVSSKRHLWEYLHFIVGRSAIIVGIAALFSGLKHLGDRYGDVNAHGYIWALILWFAFGTMIVTYLEYQEKRRRRGSRILGRSNWVLGNLEEDDSIDLLSPARASAQKDAEHSGRMEVQLEPMNR
;
A
#
# COMPACT_ATOMS: atom_id res chain seq x y z
N MET A 1 38.53 21.69 -3.72
CA MET A 1 37.19 21.19 -4.07
C MET A 1 36.91 19.98 -3.20
N VAL A 2 35.75 19.96 -2.55
CA VAL A 2 35.35 18.86 -1.65
C VAL A 2 33.99 18.32 -2.08
N GLN A 3 33.01 19.19 -2.30
CA GLN A 3 31.66 18.89 -2.83
C GLN A 3 31.11 20.06 -3.65
N HIS A 4 29.92 19.88 -4.20
CA HIS A 4 29.19 20.85 -5.03
C HIS A 4 30.02 21.41 -6.20
N GLN A 5 31.05 20.67 -6.62
CA GLN A 5 32.00 21.05 -7.66
C GLN A 5 32.52 22.48 -7.57
N VAL A 6 32.81 22.94 -6.35
CA VAL A 6 33.39 24.27 -6.11
C VAL A 6 34.74 24.39 -6.80
N ARG A 7 34.86 25.37 -7.71
CA ARG A 7 36.12 25.78 -8.34
C ARG A 7 36.11 27.27 -8.65
N GLY A 8 37.31 27.85 -8.71
CA GLY A 8 37.52 29.26 -9.04
C GLY A 8 38.85 29.77 -8.50
N PHE A 9 39.13 31.04 -8.78
CA PHE A 9 40.32 31.73 -8.34
C PHE A 9 39.97 32.75 -7.27
N LEU A 10 40.67 32.68 -6.14
CA LEU A 10 40.61 33.65 -5.06
C LEU A 10 41.79 34.64 -5.22
N THR A 11 41.51 35.94 -5.10
CA THR A 11 42.53 36.98 -5.03
C THR A 11 42.19 37.95 -3.91
N ILE A 12 43.05 38.05 -2.90
CA ILE A 12 42.89 39.02 -1.82
C ILE A 12 43.19 40.41 -2.40
N THR A 13 42.24 41.34 -2.29
CA THR A 13 42.35 42.68 -2.88
C THR A 13 42.85 43.71 -1.89
N ASP A 14 42.39 43.64 -0.64
CA ASP A 14 42.82 44.49 0.46
C ASP A 14 42.50 43.83 1.82
N ASP A 15 42.73 44.55 2.92
CA ASP A 15 42.54 44.06 4.28
C ASP A 15 41.06 43.74 4.62
N CYS A 16 40.10 44.19 3.79
CA CYS A 16 38.67 44.09 4.05
C CYS A 16 37.89 43.36 2.94
N SER A 17 38.55 42.94 1.86
CA SER A 17 37.87 42.38 0.70
C SER A 17 38.74 41.42 -0.10
N PHE A 18 38.06 40.53 -0.81
CA PHE A 18 38.68 39.63 -1.78
C PHE A 18 37.80 39.52 -3.02
N ARG A 19 38.44 39.16 -4.13
CA ARG A 19 37.78 38.90 -5.41
C ARG A 19 37.80 37.42 -5.71
N ILE A 20 36.65 36.91 -6.14
CA ILE A 20 36.52 35.59 -6.73
C ILE A 20 36.31 35.74 -8.24
N SER A 21 37.00 34.92 -9.02
CA SER A 21 36.82 34.83 -10.47
C SER A 21 36.74 33.39 -10.96
N GLN A 22 36.08 33.19 -12.10
CA GLN A 22 35.80 31.87 -12.67
C GLN A 22 35.13 30.91 -11.68
N PHE A 23 34.18 31.44 -10.91
CA PHE A 23 33.50 30.71 -9.85
C PHE A 23 32.42 29.79 -10.41
N ASP A 24 32.56 28.51 -10.11
CA ASP A 24 31.58 27.47 -10.40
C ASP A 24 31.21 26.76 -9.10
N MET A 25 29.92 26.53 -8.89
CA MET A 25 29.39 25.84 -7.72
C MET A 25 27.94 25.43 -7.96
N LEU A 26 27.56 24.21 -7.56
CA LEU A 26 26.16 23.79 -7.49
C LEU A 26 25.48 24.40 -6.26
N SER A 27 24.23 24.83 -6.38
CA SER A 27 23.47 25.42 -5.28
C SER A 27 23.46 24.51 -4.04
N GLY A 28 23.66 25.10 -2.85
CA GLY A 28 23.43 24.46 -1.54
C GLY A 28 22.19 25.04 -0.84
N SER A 29 22.02 24.73 0.45
CA SER A 29 20.83 25.13 1.20
C SER A 29 20.98 26.51 1.85
N ASP A 30 22.02 26.68 2.67
CA ASP A 30 22.36 27.94 3.32
C ASP A 30 23.88 28.10 3.34
N VAL A 31 24.42 28.58 2.23
CA VAL A 31 25.86 28.54 1.93
C VAL A 31 26.50 29.90 2.14
N HIS A 32 27.60 29.92 2.88
CA HIS A 32 28.33 31.13 3.26
C HIS A 32 29.83 30.97 3.07
N PHE A 33 30.53 32.11 3.03
CA PHE A 33 31.97 32.12 3.22
C PHE A 33 32.31 31.90 4.70
N TRP A 34 33.18 30.95 4.96
CA TRP A 34 33.52 30.45 6.28
C TRP A 34 35.01 30.53 6.54
N GLY A 35 35.38 31.05 7.70
CA GLY A 35 36.76 31.16 8.15
C GLY A 35 37.05 30.16 9.25
N SER A 36 38.17 29.46 9.14
CA SER A 36 38.72 28.65 10.23
C SER A 36 40.23 28.83 10.37
N ILE A 37 40.76 28.39 11.52
CA ILE A 37 42.19 28.45 11.82
C ILE A 37 42.98 27.26 11.25
N ALA A 38 42.29 26.19 10.86
CA ALA A 38 42.91 24.98 10.30
C ALA A 38 41.85 24.15 9.55
N PRO A 39 42.27 23.29 8.59
CA PRO A 39 41.37 22.52 7.74
C PRO A 39 40.89 21.19 8.36
N ASP A 40 41.23 20.90 9.62
CA ASP A 40 40.75 19.69 10.30
C ASP A 40 39.30 19.83 10.78
N PHE A 41 38.68 18.69 11.10
CA PHE A 41 37.28 18.57 11.49
C PHE A 41 36.90 19.50 12.65
N ASP A 42 37.69 19.53 13.72
CA ASP A 42 37.36 20.29 14.92
C ASP A 42 37.44 21.80 14.68
N ASN A 43 38.41 22.24 13.88
CA ASN A 43 38.58 23.65 13.56
C ASN A 43 37.59 24.15 12.50
N LEU A 44 37.30 23.36 11.47
CA LEU A 44 36.27 23.71 10.48
C LEU A 44 34.88 23.81 11.11
N THR A 45 34.49 22.86 11.97
CA THR A 45 33.18 22.89 12.64
C THR A 45 33.05 24.00 13.68
N LYS A 46 34.15 24.59 14.16
CA LYS A 46 34.19 25.73 15.09
C LYS A 46 34.49 27.08 14.41
N GLY A 47 34.54 27.12 13.09
CA GLY A 47 34.79 28.35 12.35
C GLY A 47 33.66 29.37 12.48
N PHE A 48 33.69 30.39 11.62
CA PHE A 48 32.72 31.47 11.66
C PHE A 48 32.45 32.05 10.28
N ILE A 49 31.29 32.70 10.12
CA ILE A 49 30.92 33.40 8.89
C ILE A 49 31.81 34.64 8.74
N ILE A 50 32.46 34.77 7.57
CA ILE A 50 33.38 35.89 7.30
C ILE A 50 32.76 36.99 6.44
N SER A 51 31.59 36.75 5.84
CA SER A 51 30.89 37.72 5.00
C SER A 51 29.38 37.48 5.04
N ASP A 52 28.60 38.56 4.92
CA ASP A 52 27.13 38.49 4.79
C ASP A 52 26.69 38.06 3.37
N TYR A 53 27.63 37.87 2.44
CA TYR A 53 27.36 37.43 1.07
C TYR A 53 26.95 35.95 1.04
N LYS A 54 25.70 35.67 0.63
CA LYS A 54 25.15 34.31 0.54
C LYS A 54 25.37 33.66 -0.83
N LEU A 55 25.61 32.36 -0.84
CA LEU A 55 25.91 31.55 -2.03
C LEU A 55 24.82 30.51 -2.33
N ASN A 56 23.55 30.90 -2.39
CA ASN A 56 22.43 29.94 -2.47
C ASN A 56 22.01 29.55 -3.90
N GLU A 57 22.74 30.00 -4.92
CA GLU A 57 22.43 29.74 -6.33
C GLU A 57 23.52 28.89 -6.99
N THR A 58 23.21 28.33 -8.17
CA THR A 58 24.21 27.65 -8.99
C THR A 58 25.02 28.68 -9.78
N TYR A 59 26.32 28.73 -9.55
CA TYR A 59 27.23 29.65 -10.21
C TYR A 59 27.88 29.00 -11.42
N LYS A 60 27.92 29.73 -12.55
CA LYS A 60 28.52 29.29 -13.82
C LYS A 60 29.47 30.38 -14.34
N ASN A 61 30.76 30.22 -14.05
CA ASN A 61 31.86 31.12 -14.40
C ASN A 61 31.62 32.55 -13.90
N ALA A 62 31.15 32.68 -12.66
CA ALA A 62 30.84 33.97 -12.06
C ALA A 62 32.11 34.68 -11.56
N SER A 63 32.07 36.00 -11.50
CA SER A 63 33.14 36.82 -10.91
C SER A 63 32.55 37.96 -10.10
N PHE A 64 32.94 38.07 -8.84
CA PHE A 64 32.41 39.06 -7.91
C PHE A 64 33.42 39.38 -6.81
N SER A 65 33.22 40.51 -6.13
CA SER A 65 34.02 40.92 -4.98
C SER A 65 33.21 40.76 -3.71
N VAL A 66 33.84 40.19 -2.69
CA VAL A 66 33.24 39.90 -1.39
C VAL A 66 33.91 40.76 -0.34
N LYS A 67 33.11 41.37 0.52
CA LYS A 67 33.58 42.20 1.63
C LYS A 67 33.52 41.40 2.93
N LEU A 68 34.57 41.48 3.73
CA LEU A 68 34.61 40.88 5.06
C LEU A 68 33.65 41.61 6.02
N SER A 69 33.03 40.85 6.91
CA SER A 69 32.21 41.38 8.00
C SER A 69 33.09 42.15 9.00
N GLN A 70 32.53 43.13 9.71
CA GLN A 70 33.29 44.06 10.56
C GLN A 70 34.15 43.38 11.66
N ASN A 71 33.81 42.14 12.02
CA ASN A 71 34.49 41.38 13.06
C ASN A 71 35.51 40.37 12.51
N ALA A 72 35.64 40.23 11.19
CA ALA A 72 36.51 39.25 10.54
C ALA A 72 37.78 39.93 10.01
N THR A 73 38.94 39.37 10.35
CA THR A 73 40.26 39.84 9.88
C THR A 73 41.05 38.68 9.29
N TRP A 74 41.89 38.94 8.28
CA TRP A 74 42.70 37.91 7.62
C TRP A 74 43.60 37.10 8.56
N ASP A 75 44.11 37.71 9.65
CA ASP A 75 44.93 37.01 10.65
C ASP A 75 44.20 35.85 11.36
N GLN A 76 42.87 35.87 11.38
CA GLN A 76 42.02 34.86 12.00
C GLN A 76 41.57 33.78 11.01
N ILE A 77 41.84 33.99 9.71
CA ILE A 77 41.35 33.15 8.61
C ILE A 77 42.56 32.49 7.96
N GLN A 78 42.96 31.32 8.47
CA GLN A 78 43.99 30.50 7.81
C GLN A 78 43.39 29.59 6.74
N VAL A 79 42.09 29.29 6.85
CA VAL A 79 41.34 28.53 5.87
C VAL A 79 40.07 29.29 5.53
N LEU A 80 39.87 29.54 4.24
CA LEU A 80 38.64 30.11 3.69
C LEU A 80 37.88 29.00 2.97
N SER A 81 36.72 28.64 3.51
CA SER A 81 35.84 27.57 3.06
C SER A 81 34.53 28.13 2.51
N ILE A 82 33.93 27.39 1.60
CA ILE A 82 32.52 27.53 1.21
C ILE A 82 31.73 26.51 1.98
N TRP A 83 30.85 26.97 2.87
CA TRP A 83 30.28 26.14 3.92
C TRP A 83 28.77 26.21 3.93
N ASP A 84 28.11 25.05 4.03
CA ASP A 84 26.67 24.94 4.22
C ASP A 84 26.32 24.79 5.70
N LEU A 85 25.58 25.75 6.24
CA LEU A 85 25.22 25.81 7.67
C LEU A 85 24.21 24.72 8.07
N LEU A 86 23.35 24.29 7.14
CA LEU A 86 22.31 23.31 7.44
C LEU A 86 22.92 21.92 7.68
N THR A 87 23.83 21.50 6.81
CA THR A 87 24.48 20.18 6.83
C THR A 87 25.85 20.19 7.53
N GLU A 88 26.31 21.36 8.01
CA GLU A 88 27.65 21.58 8.56
C GLU A 88 28.73 21.02 7.59
N SER A 89 28.59 21.30 6.29
CA SER A 89 29.43 20.68 5.24
C SER A 89 30.32 21.68 4.51
N ASP A 90 31.55 21.27 4.22
CA ASP A 90 32.52 22.00 3.41
C ASP A 90 32.39 21.62 1.94
N PHE A 91 32.01 22.58 1.09
CA PHE A 91 31.97 22.40 -0.35
C PHE A 91 33.38 22.54 -0.96
N GLY A 92 34.25 23.27 -0.29
CA GLY A 92 35.65 23.37 -0.66
C GLY A 92 36.30 24.58 -0.03
N HIS A 93 37.60 24.44 0.21
CA HIS A 93 38.37 25.47 0.88
C HIS A 93 39.71 25.74 0.20
N VAL A 94 40.29 26.87 0.57
CA VAL A 94 41.67 27.25 0.30
C VAL A 94 42.38 27.51 1.62
N ILE A 95 43.65 27.12 1.70
CA ILE A 95 44.51 27.38 2.85
C ILE A 95 45.37 28.59 2.51
N LEU A 96 45.28 29.63 3.35
CA LEU A 96 46.01 30.88 3.21
C LEU A 96 47.31 30.75 4.02
N SER A 97 48.44 30.58 3.35
CA SER A 97 49.76 30.53 3.98
C SER A 97 50.43 31.90 4.02
N ASN A 98 50.89 32.31 5.22
CA ASN A 98 51.89 33.37 5.36
C ASN A 98 53.24 32.84 4.86
N GLY A 99 53.96 33.62 4.06
CA GLY A 99 55.05 33.15 3.21
C GLY A 99 56.16 32.30 3.85
N SER A 100 56.74 31.46 2.99
CA SER A 100 57.94 30.61 3.13
C SER A 100 57.92 29.52 4.21
N ASP A 101 58.14 28.29 3.76
CA ASP A 101 58.46 27.09 4.54
C ASP A 101 57.30 26.48 5.34
N LEU A 102 56.31 25.95 4.62
CA LEU A 102 55.78 24.59 4.73
C LEU A 102 54.57 24.49 3.78
N ALA A 103 54.71 23.67 2.75
CA ALA A 103 53.66 23.39 1.79
C ALA A 103 52.40 22.86 2.52
N PRO A 104 51.18 23.20 2.08
CA PRO A 104 50.00 22.51 2.55
C PRO A 104 50.11 21.05 2.08
N ALA A 105 50.32 20.14 3.03
CA ALA A 105 49.86 18.77 2.88
C ALA A 105 48.33 18.85 2.78
N LEU A 106 47.82 18.99 1.55
CA LEU A 106 46.45 18.65 1.25
C LEU A 106 46.27 17.23 1.75
N SER A 107 45.41 17.05 2.76
CA SER A 107 45.06 15.74 3.29
C SER A 107 44.68 14.82 2.12
N PRO A 108 45.48 13.78 1.84
CA PRO A 108 45.09 12.77 0.89
C PRO A 108 44.05 11.92 1.62
N ASN A 109 42.77 12.10 1.32
CA ASN A 109 41.86 10.99 1.54
C ASN A 109 42.34 9.87 0.60
N LEU A 110 42.80 8.81 1.26
CA LEU A 110 43.63 7.72 0.77
C LEU A 110 43.11 7.11 -0.53
N ALA A 111 43.83 7.37 -1.63
CA ALA A 111 44.14 6.37 -2.62
C ALA A 111 45.62 5.99 -2.42
N PRO A 112 46.01 4.73 -2.12
CA PRO A 112 47.41 4.35 -2.08
C PRO A 112 48.06 4.54 -3.45
N ALA A 113 48.88 5.58 -3.60
CA ALA A 113 49.90 5.61 -4.65
C ALA A 113 51.09 4.74 -4.21
N PRO A 114 51.66 3.90 -5.08
CA PRO A 114 52.81 3.08 -4.73
C PRO A 114 54.03 3.96 -4.45
N SER A 115 54.77 3.63 -3.40
CA SER A 115 56.01 4.26 -2.99
C SER A 115 57.08 4.18 -4.08
N GLY A 116 57.37 5.31 -4.73
CA GLY A 116 58.56 5.50 -5.56
C GLY A 116 59.55 6.44 -4.86
N ASN A 117 60.69 5.90 -4.42
CA ASN A 117 61.83 6.68 -3.96
C ASN A 117 62.40 7.49 -5.14
N GLY A 118 62.19 8.80 -5.14
CA GLY A 118 62.79 9.73 -6.09
C GLY A 118 62.76 11.14 -5.53
N SER A 119 63.89 11.59 -4.96
CA SER A 119 64.12 12.97 -4.58
C SER A 119 64.29 13.81 -5.85
N GLU A 120 63.32 14.68 -6.16
CA GLU A 120 63.53 15.78 -7.12
C GLU A 120 63.27 17.13 -6.44
N GLU A 121 64.34 17.91 -6.37
CA GLU A 121 64.40 19.27 -5.86
C GLU A 121 63.69 20.26 -6.79
N GLY A 122 62.79 21.06 -6.21
CA GLY A 122 62.65 22.50 -6.45
C GLY A 122 62.52 23.06 -7.87
N LYS A 123 61.28 23.30 -8.31
CA LYS A 123 60.90 24.51 -9.05
C LYS A 123 59.54 25.04 -8.58
N SER A 124 59.57 26.18 -7.90
CA SER A 124 58.42 26.93 -7.41
C SER A 124 57.70 27.66 -8.56
N GLY A 125 56.66 27.05 -9.11
CA GLY A 125 55.58 27.74 -9.84
C GLY A 125 54.34 27.89 -8.95
N PRO A 126 53.38 28.77 -9.29
CA PRO A 126 52.11 28.85 -8.55
C PRO A 126 51.44 27.48 -8.55
N PHE A 127 51.17 26.93 -7.36
CA PHE A 127 50.62 25.59 -7.16
C PHE A 127 49.30 25.44 -7.96
N ARG A 128 49.35 24.71 -9.09
CA ARG A 128 48.15 24.39 -9.88
C ARG A 128 47.39 23.28 -9.16
N VAL A 129 46.18 23.58 -8.69
CA VAL A 129 45.25 22.58 -8.13
C VAL A 129 45.04 21.48 -9.18
N PRO A 130 45.06 20.17 -8.82
CA PRO A 130 45.01 19.08 -9.78
C PRO A 130 43.82 19.11 -10.74
N THR A 131 42.72 19.75 -10.34
CA THR A 131 41.46 19.84 -11.08
C THR A 131 41.38 21.02 -12.07
N MET A 132 42.37 21.92 -12.06
CA MET A 132 42.37 23.12 -12.91
C MET A 132 43.21 22.91 -14.16
N PHE A 133 42.66 23.34 -15.30
CA PHE A 133 43.28 23.24 -16.61
C PHE A 133 43.08 24.53 -17.41
N ASP A 134 43.99 24.76 -18.35
CA ASP A 134 43.99 25.92 -19.24
C ASP A 134 42.86 25.83 -20.29
N ASN A 135 42.54 24.63 -20.78
CA ASN A 135 41.54 24.40 -21.83
C ASN A 135 40.46 23.39 -21.43
N CYS A 136 39.28 23.52 -22.02
CA CYS A 136 38.18 22.57 -21.88
C CYS A 136 37.22 22.55 -23.08
N LYS A 137 36.78 21.34 -23.46
CA LYS A 137 35.81 21.07 -24.54
C LYS A 137 34.70 20.14 -24.03
N VAL A 138 33.47 20.43 -24.43
CA VAL A 138 32.31 19.57 -24.13
C VAL A 138 32.20 18.50 -25.21
N LEU A 139 32.20 17.22 -24.82
CA LEU A 139 32.06 16.08 -25.74
C LEU A 139 30.60 15.65 -25.85
N SER A 140 29.92 15.56 -24.71
CA SER A 140 28.49 15.33 -24.56
C SER A 140 27.97 16.12 -23.36
N ASN A 141 26.66 16.10 -23.09
CA ASN A 141 26.09 16.79 -21.93
C ASN A 141 26.74 16.35 -20.62
N ASP A 142 27.09 15.07 -20.53
CA ASP A 142 27.58 14.41 -19.32
C ASP A 142 29.08 14.11 -19.38
N TYR A 143 29.79 14.51 -20.44
CA TYR A 143 31.22 14.22 -20.61
C TYR A 143 31.99 15.39 -21.19
N ARG A 144 33.09 15.77 -20.53
CA ARG A 144 33.93 16.89 -20.90
C ARG A 144 35.40 16.49 -20.80
N ILE A 145 36.20 17.08 -21.67
CA ILE A 145 37.67 16.95 -21.63
C ILE A 145 38.29 18.28 -21.26
N ARG A 146 39.32 18.20 -20.44
CA ARG A 146 40.17 19.32 -20.04
C ARG A 146 41.60 18.99 -20.40
N TRP A 147 42.39 19.98 -20.80
CA TRP A 147 43.81 19.74 -21.05
C TRP A 147 44.68 20.95 -20.78
N SER A 148 45.96 20.68 -20.55
CA SER A 148 47.02 21.69 -20.45
C SER A 148 48.31 21.11 -21.02
N LEU A 149 49.07 21.95 -21.70
CA LEU A 149 50.37 21.59 -22.25
C LEU A 149 51.46 21.93 -21.23
N ASP A 150 52.33 20.97 -20.95
CA ASP A 150 53.46 21.09 -20.00
C ASP A 150 54.74 20.56 -20.65
N GLY A 151 55.43 21.44 -21.40
CA GLY A 151 56.61 21.07 -22.16
C GLY A 151 56.30 20.03 -23.24
N ASP A 152 56.93 18.85 -23.13
CA ASP A 152 56.76 17.73 -24.06
C ASP A 152 55.58 16.80 -23.67
N PHE A 153 54.79 17.18 -22.67
CA PHE A 153 53.67 16.38 -22.15
C PHE A 153 52.34 17.11 -22.30
N ILE A 154 51.28 16.31 -22.45
CA ILE A 154 49.90 16.76 -22.33
C ILE A 154 49.29 16.19 -21.05
N ASP A 155 48.76 17.08 -20.21
CA ASP A 155 47.91 16.70 -19.09
C ASP A 155 46.46 16.72 -19.56
N ILE A 156 45.75 15.59 -19.41
CA ILE A 156 44.35 15.43 -19.79
C ILE A 156 43.52 15.15 -18.55
N GLY A 157 42.38 15.83 -18.43
CA GLY A 157 41.36 15.61 -17.42
C GLY A 157 40.06 15.14 -18.05
N LEU A 158 39.62 13.95 -17.69
CA LEU A 158 38.32 13.42 -18.06
C LEU A 158 37.33 13.73 -16.94
N GLU A 159 36.25 14.45 -17.25
CA GLU A 159 35.22 14.90 -16.29
C GLU A 159 33.85 14.43 -16.79
N ALA A 160 33.21 13.49 -16.08
CA ALA A 160 31.93 12.92 -16.52
C ALA A 160 30.92 12.64 -15.38
N ALA A 161 29.63 12.90 -15.64
CA ALA A 161 28.50 12.60 -14.77
C ALA A 161 27.97 11.20 -15.06
N ILE A 162 28.76 10.20 -14.70
CA ILE A 162 28.50 8.78 -14.93
C ILE A 162 28.52 8.02 -13.60
N THR A 163 28.05 6.77 -13.57
CA THR A 163 28.16 5.92 -12.39
C THR A 163 29.59 5.40 -12.18
N ILE A 164 29.93 4.93 -10.98
CA ILE A 164 31.27 4.42 -10.65
C ILE A 164 31.69 3.20 -11.51
N GLN A 165 30.71 2.46 -12.04
CA GLN A 165 30.93 1.26 -12.87
C GLN A 165 31.27 1.60 -14.33
N ASN A 166 31.16 2.87 -14.72
CA ASN A 166 31.40 3.29 -16.09
C ASN A 166 32.86 3.73 -16.29
N TYR A 167 33.41 3.42 -17.46
CA TYR A 167 34.68 3.95 -17.93
C TYR A 167 34.50 5.26 -18.72
N MET A 168 35.57 6.03 -18.77
CA MET A 168 35.77 7.19 -19.63
C MET A 168 36.93 6.89 -20.56
N ALA A 169 36.69 6.92 -21.87
CA ALA A 169 37.72 6.74 -22.88
C ALA A 169 37.91 8.03 -23.67
N PHE A 170 39.16 8.37 -23.95
CA PHE A 170 39.54 9.48 -24.80
C PHE A 170 40.86 9.18 -25.51
N GLY A 171 40.95 9.51 -26.79
CA GLY A 171 42.19 9.41 -27.53
C GLY A 171 42.13 9.87 -28.97
N TRP A 172 43.13 9.49 -29.75
CA TRP A 172 43.36 9.99 -31.10
C TRP A 172 43.03 8.92 -32.13
N ALA A 173 42.37 9.34 -33.20
CA ALA A 173 42.10 8.49 -34.35
C ALA A 173 43.32 8.42 -35.27
N ASN A 174 43.48 7.30 -35.97
CA ASN A 174 44.49 7.19 -37.01
C ASN A 174 44.23 8.23 -38.12
N PRO A 175 45.19 9.11 -38.44
CA PRO A 175 45.00 10.16 -39.46
C PRO A 175 44.76 9.60 -40.87
N ASN A 176 45.12 8.34 -41.11
CA ASN A 176 44.91 7.65 -42.40
C ASN A 176 43.55 6.92 -42.49
N ALA A 177 42.70 6.98 -41.46
CA ALA A 177 41.41 6.30 -41.44
C ALA A 177 40.34 7.10 -42.21
N ASN A 178 39.77 6.50 -43.26
CA ASN A 178 38.78 7.17 -44.12
C ASN A 178 37.31 6.97 -43.69
N SER A 179 36.97 5.86 -43.00
CA SER A 179 35.59 5.54 -42.61
C SER A 179 35.47 4.86 -41.24
N GLU A 180 36.47 4.09 -40.82
CA GLU A 180 36.51 3.38 -39.54
C GLU A 180 37.43 4.11 -38.55
N ILE A 181 37.00 5.29 -38.11
CA ILE A 181 37.80 6.26 -37.34
C ILE A 181 38.35 5.68 -36.02
N MET A 182 37.70 4.66 -35.46
CA MET A 182 38.17 4.01 -34.23
C MET A 182 39.28 2.97 -34.47
N ILE A 183 39.36 2.34 -35.66
CA ILE A 183 40.36 1.30 -35.90
C ILE A 183 41.74 1.95 -36.09
N GLY A 184 42.73 1.42 -35.37
CA GLY A 184 44.05 2.00 -35.25
C GLY A 184 44.08 3.26 -34.37
N GLY A 185 43.02 3.50 -33.59
CA GLY A 185 42.99 4.56 -32.60
C GLY A 185 43.79 4.18 -31.35
N ASP A 186 44.41 5.20 -30.78
CA ASP A 186 45.20 5.17 -29.56
C ASP A 186 44.39 5.90 -28.48
N VAL A 187 43.93 5.18 -27.45
CA VAL A 187 42.99 5.69 -26.46
C VAL A 187 43.41 5.36 -25.03
N ALA A 188 43.34 6.37 -24.16
CA ALA A 188 43.39 6.14 -22.73
C ALA A 188 42.00 5.79 -22.22
N VAL A 189 41.90 4.69 -21.48
CA VAL A 189 40.66 4.25 -20.80
C VAL A 189 40.86 4.40 -19.31
N ALA A 190 40.00 5.19 -18.69
CA ALA A 190 40.05 5.53 -17.28
C ALA A 190 38.75 5.17 -16.56
N GLY A 191 38.84 4.89 -15.26
CA GLY A 191 37.68 4.54 -14.44
C GLY A 191 38.02 4.45 -12.96
N PHE A 192 37.07 3.92 -12.19
CA PHE A 192 37.25 3.63 -10.77
C PHE A 192 37.07 2.14 -10.52
N SER A 193 37.87 1.57 -9.63
CA SER A 193 37.67 0.21 -9.14
C SER A 193 36.41 0.10 -8.29
N GLU A 194 36.01 -1.14 -7.97
CA GLU A 194 34.92 -1.39 -7.00
C GLU A 194 35.21 -0.79 -5.62
N GLU A 195 36.48 -0.55 -5.29
CA GLU A 195 36.93 0.07 -4.04
C GLU A 195 37.02 1.61 -4.12
N GLY A 196 36.67 2.21 -5.27
CA GLY A 196 36.75 3.66 -5.48
C GLY A 196 38.14 4.17 -5.86
N MET A 197 39.06 3.29 -6.26
CA MET A 197 40.41 3.68 -6.67
C MET A 197 40.45 4.09 -8.14
N PRO A 198 40.94 5.29 -8.48
CA PRO A 198 41.07 5.70 -9.87
C PRO A 198 42.17 4.91 -10.58
N PHE A 199 41.94 4.59 -11.85
CA PHE A 199 42.94 4.01 -12.74
C PHE A 199 42.82 4.60 -14.14
N VAL A 200 43.90 4.47 -14.91
CA VAL A 200 43.94 4.82 -16.33
C VAL A 200 44.98 3.94 -16.98
N ASP A 201 44.63 3.37 -18.12
CA ASP A 201 45.50 2.50 -18.90
C ASP A 201 45.42 2.88 -20.38
N ASP A 202 46.51 2.67 -21.10
CA ASP A 202 46.60 2.91 -22.53
C ASP A 202 46.10 1.71 -23.33
N PHE A 203 45.30 1.97 -24.36
CA PHE A 203 44.64 0.96 -25.18
C PHE A 203 44.79 1.28 -26.66
N PHE A 204 45.04 0.22 -27.43
CA PHE A 204 45.03 0.25 -28.87
C PHE A 204 43.82 -0.51 -29.45
N ILE A 205 43.17 0.07 -30.45
CA ILE A 205 41.97 -0.48 -31.07
C ILE A 205 42.29 -1.17 -32.39
N THR A 206 42.15 -2.50 -32.43
CA THR A 206 42.34 -3.29 -33.66
C THR A 206 41.03 -3.75 -34.31
N ARG A 207 39.96 -3.92 -33.54
CA ARG A 207 38.62 -4.35 -34.02
C ARG A 207 37.51 -3.78 -33.13
N TYR A 208 36.29 -3.70 -33.66
CA TYR A 208 35.06 -3.37 -32.91
C TYR A 208 34.57 -4.55 -32.05
N SER A 209 35.44 -5.04 -31.17
CA SER A 209 35.12 -6.10 -30.22
C SER A 209 35.86 -5.85 -28.91
N GLU A 210 35.35 -6.41 -27.81
CA GLU A 210 36.09 -6.48 -26.56
C GLU A 210 37.44 -7.19 -26.77
N CYS A 211 38.41 -6.96 -25.88
CA CYS A 211 39.71 -7.62 -25.97
C CYS A 211 39.56 -9.14 -25.94
N THR A 212 40.16 -9.79 -26.94
CA THR A 212 40.24 -11.25 -27.10
C THR A 212 41.68 -11.63 -27.40
N ILE A 213 42.16 -12.70 -26.78
CA ILE A 213 43.49 -13.25 -27.02
C ILE A 213 43.30 -14.60 -27.72
N ASP A 214 43.82 -14.73 -28.93
CA ASP A 214 43.76 -15.97 -29.68
C ASP A 214 44.72 -17.02 -29.09
N LYS A 215 44.56 -18.29 -29.48
CA LYS A 215 45.42 -19.40 -29.02
C LYS A 215 46.91 -19.18 -29.34
N ASP A 216 47.19 -18.35 -30.33
CA ASP A 216 48.54 -17.99 -30.79
C ASP A 216 49.15 -16.83 -29.98
N GLY A 217 48.42 -16.29 -29.00
CA GLY A 217 48.86 -15.19 -28.15
C GLY A 217 48.63 -13.79 -28.74
N SER A 218 48.04 -13.67 -29.93
CA SER A 218 47.71 -12.38 -30.54
C SER A 218 46.44 -11.78 -29.92
N ALA A 219 46.52 -10.50 -29.55
CA ALA A 219 45.40 -9.75 -29.01
C ALA A 219 44.62 -9.01 -30.12
N HIS A 220 43.29 -9.08 -30.06
CA HIS A 220 42.37 -8.46 -31.01
C HIS A 220 41.19 -7.80 -30.28
N GLY A 221 40.72 -6.67 -30.81
CA GLY A 221 39.68 -5.85 -30.19
C GLY A 221 40.25 -4.54 -29.63
N VAL A 222 39.62 -4.07 -28.55
CA VAL A 222 40.07 -2.94 -27.73
C VAL A 222 40.87 -3.50 -26.55
N CYS A 223 42.20 -3.51 -26.65
CA CYS A 223 43.09 -4.16 -25.69
C CYS A 223 44.09 -3.18 -25.08
N PRO A 224 44.46 -3.35 -23.79
CA PRO A 224 45.57 -2.59 -23.20
C PRO A 224 46.89 -2.87 -23.93
N ASP A 225 47.73 -1.85 -24.05
CA ASP A 225 48.97 -1.94 -24.82
C ASP A 225 49.98 -2.93 -24.23
N THR A 226 49.94 -3.09 -22.91
CA THR A 226 50.73 -4.09 -22.18
C THR A 226 50.45 -5.54 -22.61
N ILE A 227 49.33 -5.82 -23.28
CA ILE A 227 49.02 -7.16 -23.81
C ILE A 227 49.81 -7.43 -25.10
N TYR A 228 50.10 -6.41 -25.89
CA TYR A 228 50.72 -6.58 -27.21
C TYR A 228 52.22 -6.89 -27.18
N GLU A 229 52.96 -6.41 -26.17
CA GLU A 229 54.42 -6.63 -26.06
C GLU A 229 54.87 -7.39 -24.80
N GLY A 230 53.94 -7.77 -23.91
CA GLY A 230 54.24 -8.47 -22.66
C GLY A 230 54.50 -7.54 -21.48
N SER A 231 55.14 -8.05 -20.41
CA SER A 231 55.42 -7.24 -19.21
C SER A 231 56.39 -6.11 -19.54
N ASP A 232 55.98 -4.87 -19.28
CA ASP A 232 56.71 -3.64 -19.49
C ASP A 232 57.42 -3.17 -18.19
N PRO A 233 58.66 -3.59 -17.93
CA PRO A 233 59.37 -3.23 -16.71
C PRO A 233 59.83 -1.75 -16.68
N VAL A 234 59.65 -0.99 -17.76
CA VAL A 234 60.19 0.38 -17.90
C VAL A 234 59.08 1.42 -18.12
N GLY A 235 57.82 1.02 -18.27
CA GLY A 235 56.71 1.94 -18.56
C GLY A 235 56.82 2.55 -19.97
N LEU A 236 57.43 1.83 -20.91
CA LEU A 236 57.65 2.26 -22.29
C LEU A 236 56.44 2.01 -23.20
N VAL A 237 55.58 1.07 -22.83
CA VAL A 237 54.41 0.61 -23.60
C VAL A 237 53.11 1.18 -23.02
N ASN A 238 53.00 1.32 -21.69
CA ASN A 238 51.94 2.13 -21.08
C ASN A 238 52.49 3.53 -20.78
N ASN A 239 52.36 4.44 -21.74
CA ASN A 239 52.87 5.81 -21.62
C ASN A 239 51.93 6.75 -20.84
N THR A 240 50.82 6.22 -20.32
CA THR A 240 49.82 6.99 -19.59
C THR A 240 50.07 6.94 -18.09
N LYS A 241 50.33 8.12 -17.49
CA LYS A 241 50.60 8.24 -16.05
C LYS A 241 49.42 8.88 -15.32
N LEU A 242 48.80 8.14 -14.40
CA LEU A 242 47.80 8.67 -13.48
C LEU A 242 48.42 9.75 -12.57
N ILE A 243 47.81 10.94 -12.53
CA ILE A 243 48.25 12.04 -11.66
C ILE A 243 47.28 12.21 -10.49
N TYR A 244 45.97 12.18 -10.76
CA TYR A 244 44.94 12.44 -9.76
C TYR A 244 43.60 11.87 -10.21
N GLY A 245 42.77 11.43 -9.28
CA GLY A 245 41.40 11.04 -9.58
C GLY A 245 40.51 11.24 -8.36
N HIS A 246 39.28 11.67 -8.58
CA HIS A 246 38.25 11.75 -7.56
C HIS A 246 36.87 11.50 -8.14
N ARG A 247 35.97 11.07 -7.27
CA ARG A 247 34.54 11.03 -7.55
C ARG A 247 33.80 11.80 -6.46
N ARG A 248 33.06 12.85 -6.85
CA ARG A 248 32.32 13.74 -5.95
C ARG A 248 31.02 14.17 -6.62
N ASP A 249 29.93 14.18 -5.86
CA ASP A 249 28.59 14.57 -6.31
C ASP A 249 28.13 13.81 -7.58
N GLY A 250 28.48 12.52 -7.68
CA GLY A 250 28.15 11.71 -8.85
C GLY A 250 29.01 11.98 -10.10
N VAL A 251 30.02 12.86 -10.00
CA VAL A 251 30.92 13.20 -11.10
C VAL A 251 32.29 12.57 -10.89
N SER A 252 32.71 11.79 -11.89
CA SER A 252 34.02 11.18 -11.99
C SER A 252 34.99 12.14 -12.67
N PHE A 253 36.15 12.35 -12.05
CA PHE A 253 37.22 13.17 -12.59
C PHE A 253 38.54 12.42 -12.50
N ILE A 254 39.23 12.25 -13.63
CA ILE A 254 40.55 11.60 -13.67
C ILE A 254 41.50 12.47 -14.50
N ARG A 255 42.65 12.83 -13.91
CA ARG A 255 43.76 13.50 -14.55
C ARG A 255 44.91 12.53 -14.78
N TYR A 256 45.36 12.47 -16.01
CA TYR A 256 46.52 11.70 -16.42
C TYR A 256 47.42 12.51 -17.33
N ARG A 257 48.67 12.05 -17.49
CA ARG A 257 49.70 12.67 -18.30
C ARG A 257 50.15 11.70 -19.39
N ARG A 258 50.27 12.19 -20.62
CA ARG A 258 50.85 11.45 -21.77
C ARG A 258 51.94 12.27 -22.46
N PRO A 259 52.99 11.64 -23.03
CA PRO A 259 53.97 12.33 -23.86
C PRO A 259 53.34 12.76 -25.21
N LEU A 260 53.76 13.90 -25.75
CA LEU A 260 53.29 14.34 -27.08
C LEU A 260 53.87 13.48 -28.21
N VAL A 261 55.08 12.94 -28.01
CA VAL A 261 55.74 12.01 -28.93
C VAL A 261 56.13 10.78 -28.12
N SER A 262 55.49 9.65 -28.39
CA SER A 262 55.82 8.37 -27.74
C SER A 262 57.07 7.72 -28.33
N VAL A 263 57.70 6.86 -27.53
CA VAL A 263 58.83 6.02 -27.93
C VAL A 263 58.34 4.80 -28.72
N ASP A 264 57.17 4.27 -28.37
CA ASP A 264 56.48 3.31 -29.21
C ASP A 264 55.84 4.04 -30.39
N THR A 265 55.98 3.48 -31.60
CA THR A 265 55.42 4.02 -32.85
C THR A 265 54.45 3.04 -33.50
N LYS A 266 54.26 1.88 -32.88
CA LYS A 266 53.44 0.78 -33.39
C LYS A 266 52.02 0.85 -32.87
N TYR A 267 51.84 1.18 -31.60
CA TYR A 267 50.52 1.26 -30.95
C TYR A 267 50.17 2.69 -30.52
N ASP A 268 51.16 3.56 -30.36
CA ASP A 268 50.96 4.98 -30.04
C ASP A 268 50.93 5.89 -31.27
N LEU A 269 50.07 6.91 -31.22
CA LEU A 269 49.99 7.95 -32.24
C LEU A 269 50.66 9.25 -31.75
N PRO A 270 51.51 9.91 -32.56
CA PRO A 270 52.11 11.18 -32.17
C PRO A 270 51.04 12.28 -32.14
N VAL A 271 51.05 13.08 -31.06
CA VAL A 271 50.13 14.19 -30.86
C VAL A 271 50.75 15.47 -31.42
N ASN A 272 50.38 15.81 -32.66
CA ASN A 272 50.74 17.11 -33.24
C ASN A 272 49.83 18.21 -32.68
N TYR A 273 50.26 18.82 -31.58
CA TYR A 273 49.47 19.82 -30.85
C TYR A 273 49.15 21.10 -31.64
N THR A 274 49.82 21.36 -32.76
CA THR A 274 49.59 22.56 -33.61
C THR A 274 48.60 22.33 -34.76
N GLU A 275 48.28 21.07 -35.06
CA GLU A 275 47.42 20.69 -36.17
C GLU A 275 46.04 20.24 -35.69
N ASN A 276 45.07 20.26 -36.60
CA ASN A 276 43.74 19.72 -36.37
C ASN A 276 43.80 18.19 -36.39
N MET A 277 43.59 17.54 -35.25
CA MET A 277 43.57 16.09 -35.12
C MET A 277 42.16 15.59 -34.83
N THR A 278 41.79 14.43 -35.38
CA THR A 278 40.53 13.77 -35.04
C THR A 278 40.71 12.99 -33.73
N VAL A 279 39.89 13.31 -32.73
CA VAL A 279 39.84 12.61 -31.44
C VAL A 279 38.57 11.79 -31.34
N ILE A 280 38.65 10.66 -30.63
CA ILE A 280 37.56 9.74 -30.37
C ILE A 280 37.35 9.61 -28.86
N TRP A 281 36.11 9.36 -28.46
CA TRP A 281 35.74 9.24 -27.06
C TRP A 281 34.56 8.29 -26.87
N ALA A 282 34.50 7.67 -25.69
CA ALA A 282 33.40 6.78 -25.32
C ALA A 282 33.17 6.74 -23.81
N LEU A 283 31.94 6.43 -23.42
CA LEU A 283 31.48 6.13 -22.08
C LEU A 283 30.74 4.78 -22.13
N GLY A 284 31.04 3.90 -21.19
CA GLY A 284 30.38 2.59 -21.15
C GLY A 284 30.64 1.86 -19.85
N LEU A 285 30.03 0.69 -19.68
CA LEU A 285 30.29 -0.16 -18.51
C LEU A 285 31.71 -0.74 -18.56
N MET A 286 32.38 -0.78 -17.42
CA MET A 286 33.66 -1.44 -17.27
C MET A 286 33.48 -2.85 -16.72
N ARG A 287 34.23 -3.82 -17.22
CA ARG A 287 34.29 -5.17 -16.63
C ARG A 287 35.49 -5.23 -15.67
N PRO A 288 35.28 -5.60 -14.38
CA PRO A 288 36.38 -5.77 -13.43
C PRO A 288 37.25 -6.99 -13.79
N PRO A 289 38.51 -7.04 -13.30
CA PRO A 289 39.41 -8.15 -13.54
C PRO A 289 38.88 -9.45 -12.90
N ASP A 290 39.09 -10.58 -13.56
CA ASP A 290 38.74 -11.92 -13.09
C ASP A 290 39.94 -12.88 -13.12
N THR A 291 39.74 -14.13 -12.71
CA THR A 291 40.82 -15.15 -12.67
C THR A 291 41.42 -15.50 -14.04
N ILE A 292 40.74 -15.13 -15.14
CA ILE A 292 41.14 -15.40 -16.52
C ILE A 292 41.72 -14.13 -17.17
N ARG A 293 41.26 -12.95 -16.76
CA ARG A 293 41.58 -11.65 -17.34
C ARG A 293 41.96 -10.67 -16.22
N PRO A 294 43.26 -10.44 -15.97
CA PRO A 294 43.73 -9.62 -14.85
C PRO A 294 43.65 -8.10 -15.10
N TYR A 295 42.85 -7.66 -16.09
CA TYR A 295 42.74 -6.25 -16.50
C TYR A 295 41.28 -5.81 -16.49
N TYR A 296 41.05 -4.53 -16.22
CA TYR A 296 39.76 -3.91 -16.49
C TYR A 296 39.58 -3.86 -18.00
N LEU A 297 38.41 -4.29 -18.50
CA LEU A 297 38.11 -4.25 -19.93
C LEU A 297 36.86 -3.41 -20.23
N PRO A 298 36.93 -2.47 -21.20
CA PRO A 298 35.77 -1.70 -21.61
C PRO A 298 34.76 -2.62 -22.30
N GLN A 299 33.52 -2.60 -21.82
CA GLN A 299 32.40 -3.25 -22.52
C GLN A 299 31.93 -2.35 -23.66
N ASN A 300 31.09 -2.91 -24.54
CA ASN A 300 30.45 -2.12 -25.58
C ASN A 300 29.69 -0.96 -24.94
N HIS A 301 30.04 0.26 -25.35
CA HIS A 301 29.46 1.50 -24.82
C HIS A 301 27.93 1.56 -25.00
N GLY A 302 27.38 0.89 -26.04
CA GLY A 302 25.96 0.97 -26.36
C GLY A 302 25.49 2.41 -26.58
N GLY A 303 24.18 2.61 -26.70
CA GLY A 303 23.57 3.96 -26.72
C GLY A 303 23.74 4.76 -28.02
N PRO A 304 23.14 5.97 -28.08
CA PRO A 304 23.18 6.81 -29.27
C PRO A 304 24.51 7.56 -29.43
N MET A 305 24.95 7.68 -30.68
CA MET A 305 26.09 8.51 -31.06
C MET A 305 25.91 9.96 -30.60
N SER A 306 26.98 10.60 -30.12
CA SER A 306 27.03 11.92 -29.49
C SER A 306 26.53 11.98 -28.04
N VAL A 307 26.06 10.86 -27.47
CA VAL A 307 25.75 10.76 -26.03
C VAL A 307 26.77 9.87 -25.34
N THR A 308 26.90 8.62 -25.80
CA THR A 308 27.80 7.62 -25.21
C THR A 308 29.12 7.48 -25.95
N TYR A 309 29.19 7.84 -27.22
CA TYR A 309 30.44 7.81 -27.98
C TYR A 309 30.40 8.83 -29.13
N GLY A 310 31.57 9.26 -29.59
CA GLY A 310 31.66 10.19 -30.70
C GLY A 310 33.09 10.48 -31.14
N HIS A 311 33.21 11.40 -32.09
CA HIS A 311 34.48 11.94 -32.54
C HIS A 311 34.33 13.44 -32.81
N LEU A 312 35.42 14.17 -32.68
CA LEU A 312 35.49 15.58 -33.07
C LEU A 312 36.90 15.94 -33.55
N VAL A 313 37.04 17.10 -34.19
CA VAL A 313 38.35 17.64 -34.56
C VAL A 313 38.81 18.59 -33.46
N LEU A 314 39.99 18.34 -32.92
CA LEU A 314 40.61 19.08 -31.83
C LEU A 314 41.98 19.61 -32.27
N ASN A 315 42.20 20.91 -32.08
CA ASN A 315 43.53 21.51 -32.08
C ASN A 315 43.93 21.75 -30.63
N VAL A 316 44.99 21.10 -30.18
CA VAL A 316 45.40 21.13 -28.76
C VAL A 316 45.99 22.49 -28.37
N SER A 317 46.57 23.21 -29.33
CA SER A 317 47.17 24.54 -29.11
C SER A 317 46.15 25.67 -28.98
N ASP A 318 44.90 25.45 -29.37
CA ASP A 318 43.85 26.47 -29.28
C ASP A 318 43.49 26.75 -27.81
N GLN A 319 43.28 28.03 -27.49
CA GLN A 319 42.71 28.44 -26.21
C GLN A 319 41.19 28.34 -26.27
N VAL A 320 40.64 27.27 -25.72
CA VAL A 320 39.20 26.97 -25.73
C VAL A 320 38.74 26.63 -24.33
N ASN A 321 37.67 27.28 -23.86
CA ASN A 321 37.01 26.93 -22.61
C ASN A 321 35.48 26.93 -22.79
N GLU A 322 34.95 25.81 -23.29
CA GLU A 322 33.51 25.62 -23.51
C GLU A 322 32.78 25.08 -22.27
N CYS A 323 33.51 24.64 -21.26
CA CYS A 323 32.97 23.97 -20.08
C CYS A 323 32.56 24.97 -19.00
N LEU A 324 31.48 25.68 -19.26
CA LEU A 324 30.91 26.65 -18.33
C LEU A 324 30.12 25.96 -17.22
N GLY A 325 30.40 26.28 -15.96
CA GLY A 325 29.63 25.78 -14.83
C GLY A 325 29.96 24.36 -14.39
N PRO A 326 29.52 23.98 -13.18
CA PRO A 326 29.63 22.61 -12.69
C PRO A 326 28.80 21.66 -13.55
N LEU A 327 29.13 20.37 -13.49
CA LEU A 327 28.39 19.30 -14.13
C LEU A 327 27.40 18.71 -13.12
N ASP A 328 26.09 18.73 -13.40
CA ASP A 328 25.09 18.29 -12.43
C ASP A 328 24.66 16.84 -12.71
N ALA A 329 25.17 15.89 -11.93
CA ALA A 329 24.79 14.48 -12.07
C ALA A 329 23.37 14.24 -11.52
N ALA A 330 22.61 13.40 -12.23
CA ALA A 330 21.26 13.01 -11.78
C ALA A 330 21.30 12.16 -10.49
N ASP A 331 22.32 11.31 -10.37
CA ASP A 331 22.59 10.52 -9.17
C ASP A 331 23.86 11.04 -8.49
N LYS A 332 23.68 11.72 -7.36
CA LYS A 332 24.76 12.31 -6.56
C LYS A 332 25.19 11.41 -5.41
N GLU A 333 24.53 10.27 -5.24
CA GLU A 333 24.65 9.43 -4.07
C GLU A 333 25.54 8.23 -4.36
N ASP A 334 26.80 8.35 -3.96
CA ASP A 334 27.75 7.24 -4.07
C ASP A 334 27.64 6.26 -2.87
N GLN A 335 26.66 6.45 -1.97
CA GLN A 335 26.48 5.61 -0.79
C GLN A 335 25.77 4.31 -1.12
N ASP A 336 26.28 3.23 -0.56
CA ASP A 336 25.67 1.91 -0.66
C ASP A 336 24.25 1.89 -0.06
N LEU A 337 23.35 1.11 -0.67
CA LEU A 337 22.03 0.81 -0.11
C LEU A 337 22.04 -0.57 0.59
N ILE A 338 21.55 -0.60 1.84
CA ILE A 338 21.29 -1.84 2.57
C ILE A 338 19.80 -1.91 2.90
N ILE A 339 19.15 -2.99 2.49
CA ILE A 339 17.76 -3.29 2.88
C ILE A 339 17.82 -4.12 4.16
N ALA A 340 17.22 -3.60 5.23
CA ALA A 340 17.13 -4.28 6.51
C ALA A 340 16.10 -5.41 6.44
N ASP A 341 16.44 -6.56 7.03
CA ASP A 341 15.61 -7.76 7.08
C ASP A 341 15.47 -8.16 8.55
N ALA A 342 14.25 -8.53 8.98
CA ALA A 342 13.95 -8.92 10.35
C ALA A 342 14.86 -10.04 10.89
N ASN A 343 15.29 -10.95 10.01
CA ASN A 343 16.05 -12.14 10.42
C ASN A 343 17.57 -11.96 10.35
N LYS A 344 18.07 -10.78 9.93
CA LYS A 344 19.50 -10.55 9.73
C LYS A 344 19.97 -9.32 10.51
N PRO A 345 20.86 -9.48 11.51
CA PRO A 345 21.42 -8.34 12.20
C PRO A 345 22.26 -7.47 11.26
N LEU A 346 22.08 -6.16 11.39
CA LEU A 346 22.97 -5.16 10.83
C LEU A 346 24.17 -5.01 11.76
N VAL A 347 25.36 -5.43 11.31
CA VAL A 347 26.59 -5.36 12.10
C VAL A 347 27.15 -3.96 12.00
N VAL A 348 27.23 -3.25 13.13
CA VAL A 348 27.69 -1.86 13.20
C VAL A 348 29.09 -1.82 13.80
N THR A 349 30.07 -1.35 13.03
CA THR A 349 31.47 -1.20 13.43
C THR A 349 31.96 0.23 13.17
N THR A 350 33.20 0.54 13.55
CA THR A 350 33.83 1.83 13.23
C THR A 350 35.05 1.66 12.35
N GLY A 351 35.31 2.63 11.48
CA GLY A 351 36.44 2.65 10.56
C GLY A 351 36.80 4.07 10.15
N PRO A 352 37.94 4.30 9.48
CA PRO A 352 38.32 5.62 8.98
C PRO A 352 37.31 6.10 7.93
N ALA A 353 37.00 7.39 7.89
CA ALA A 353 36.15 7.94 6.82
C ALA A 353 36.97 8.14 5.54
N ILE A 354 36.51 7.57 4.43
CA ILE A 354 37.18 7.63 3.12
C ILE A 354 36.27 8.40 2.14
N HIS A 355 35.00 7.99 2.05
CA HIS A 355 33.98 8.51 1.12
C HIS A 355 32.75 9.06 1.85
N TYR A 356 32.92 9.54 3.09
CA TYR A 356 31.81 10.06 3.89
C TYR A 356 31.04 11.17 3.15
N PRO A 357 29.69 11.08 3.07
CA PRO A 357 28.90 11.88 2.14
C PRO A 357 28.73 13.36 2.52
N ASN A 358 29.06 13.78 3.75
CA ASN A 358 29.03 15.18 4.18
C ASN A 358 30.34 15.55 4.91
N PRO A 359 31.45 15.83 4.22
CA PRO A 359 32.68 16.34 4.82
C PRO A 359 32.49 17.74 5.46
N PRO A 360 33.31 18.17 6.44
CA PRO A 360 34.42 17.43 7.03
C PRO A 360 33.90 16.27 7.87
N ASN A 361 34.68 15.21 7.91
CA ASN A 361 34.38 13.98 8.63
C ASN A 361 35.26 13.83 9.89
N PRO A 362 34.75 13.18 10.93
CA PRO A 362 35.58 12.77 12.07
C PRO A 362 36.63 11.73 11.64
N SER A 363 37.56 11.43 12.54
CA SER A 363 38.63 10.44 12.31
C SER A 363 38.11 9.02 12.10
N LYS A 364 36.93 8.70 12.64
CA LYS A 364 36.23 7.44 12.43
C LYS A 364 34.74 7.68 12.20
N VAL A 365 34.13 6.85 11.37
CA VAL A 365 32.69 6.83 11.08
C VAL A 365 32.14 5.41 11.25
N LEU A 366 30.81 5.30 11.25
CA LEU A 366 30.07 4.05 11.35
C LEU A 366 30.13 3.31 10.02
N TYR A 367 30.44 2.03 10.11
CA TYR A 367 30.34 1.06 9.05
C TYR A 367 29.21 0.09 9.38
N ILE A 368 28.35 -0.19 8.41
CA ILE A 368 27.28 -1.18 8.56
C ILE A 368 27.49 -2.28 7.53
N ASN A 369 27.63 -3.52 8.00
CA ASN A 369 27.97 -4.67 7.15
C ASN A 369 29.21 -4.41 6.26
N LYS A 370 30.24 -3.78 6.85
CA LYS A 370 31.52 -3.38 6.18
C LYS A 370 31.41 -2.28 5.13
N LYS A 371 30.25 -1.64 4.98
CA LYS A 371 30.06 -0.50 4.08
C LYS A 371 30.11 0.80 4.89
N GLU A 372 30.81 1.81 4.38
CA GLU A 372 30.94 3.12 5.03
C GLU A 372 29.61 3.85 4.97
N ALA A 373 29.07 4.27 6.13
CA ALA A 373 27.88 5.12 6.24
C ALA A 373 26.75 4.88 5.19
N PRO A 374 26.31 3.62 4.96
CA PRO A 374 25.37 3.30 3.90
C PRO A 374 23.99 3.89 4.17
N ILE A 375 23.19 4.02 3.12
CA ILE A 375 21.77 4.29 3.22
C ILE A 375 21.07 3.02 3.67
N LEU A 376 20.33 3.09 4.78
CA LEU A 376 19.50 1.97 5.23
C LEU A 376 18.09 2.13 4.70
N LYS A 377 17.50 1.05 4.18
CA LYS A 377 16.08 0.97 3.86
C LYS A 377 15.42 0.04 4.86
N VAL A 378 14.46 0.56 5.61
CA VAL A 378 13.79 -0.13 6.72
C VAL A 378 12.29 -0.08 6.52
N GLU A 379 11.58 -1.15 6.85
CA GLU A 379 10.13 -1.26 6.70
C GLU A 379 9.43 -1.05 8.05
N ARG A 380 8.35 -0.26 8.06
CA ARG A 380 7.53 -0.04 9.27
C ARG A 380 6.85 -1.32 9.72
N GLY A 381 6.81 -1.57 11.03
CA GLY A 381 6.30 -2.80 11.63
C GLY A 381 7.24 -4.00 11.53
N VAL A 382 8.41 -3.84 10.89
CA VAL A 382 9.41 -4.90 10.78
C VAL A 382 10.55 -4.61 11.78
N PRO A 383 10.77 -5.45 12.79
CA PRO A 383 11.82 -5.22 13.78
C PRO A 383 13.20 -5.39 13.14
N VAL A 384 14.04 -4.36 13.25
CA VAL A 384 15.42 -4.36 12.78
C VAL A 384 16.37 -4.51 13.95
N MET A 385 17.28 -5.48 13.84
CA MET A 385 18.30 -5.73 14.85
C MET A 385 19.65 -5.14 14.43
N PHE A 386 20.19 -4.25 15.25
CA PHE A 386 21.55 -3.73 15.14
C PHE A 386 22.46 -4.46 16.13
N SER A 387 23.53 -5.07 15.64
CA SER A 387 24.58 -5.64 16.46
C SER A 387 25.72 -4.62 16.54
N VAL A 388 25.74 -3.84 17.63
CA VAL A 388 26.69 -2.74 17.84
C VAL A 388 28.01 -3.27 18.38
N GLN A 389 29.06 -3.07 17.59
CA GLN A 389 30.44 -3.53 17.82
C GLN A 389 31.43 -2.39 17.52
N ALA A 390 31.02 -1.16 17.81
CA ALA A 390 31.66 0.07 17.37
C ALA A 390 32.74 0.61 18.34
N GLY A 391 32.75 0.16 19.60
CA GLY A 391 33.59 0.69 20.68
C GLY A 391 32.77 1.30 21.82
N HIS A 392 33.42 1.58 22.95
CA HIS A 392 32.81 2.28 24.10
C HIS A 392 32.72 3.80 23.92
N ASP A 393 33.37 4.34 22.90
CA ASP A 393 33.33 5.75 22.52
C ASP A 393 32.26 6.02 21.45
N VAL A 394 31.45 5.01 21.11
CA VAL A 394 30.46 5.09 20.03
C VAL A 394 29.16 4.40 20.44
N ALA A 395 28.19 5.22 20.83
CA ALA A 395 26.84 4.78 21.19
C ALA A 395 25.87 5.05 20.04
N LEU A 396 25.32 3.99 19.43
CA LEU A 396 24.44 4.09 18.28
C LEU A 396 23.06 4.61 18.68
N TYR A 397 22.51 5.55 17.92
CA TYR A 397 21.12 5.94 18.07
C TYR A 397 20.52 6.39 16.73
N ILE A 398 19.19 6.33 16.67
CA ILE A 398 18.39 6.74 15.53
C ILE A 398 17.65 8.02 15.90
N THR A 399 17.80 9.05 15.08
CA THR A 399 17.41 10.42 15.39
C THR A 399 16.78 11.15 14.20
N SER A 400 16.03 12.22 14.47
CA SER A 400 15.57 13.17 13.47
C SER A 400 16.65 14.16 13.02
N ASP A 401 17.78 14.24 13.72
CA ASP A 401 18.85 15.21 13.43
C ASP A 401 19.88 14.67 12.42
N LEU A 402 20.16 15.47 11.38
CA LEU A 402 21.08 15.14 10.28
C LEU A 402 22.56 15.06 10.69
N ILE A 403 22.95 15.70 11.79
CA ILE A 403 24.36 15.84 12.19
C ILE A 403 24.75 14.81 13.25
N GLY A 404 23.83 14.45 14.14
CA GLY A 404 24.11 13.59 15.29
C GLY A 404 24.93 14.28 16.38
N GLY A 405 25.51 13.47 17.28
CA GLY A 405 26.38 13.95 18.35
C GLY A 405 25.66 14.81 19.41
N ASN A 406 24.47 14.36 19.83
CA ASN A 406 23.59 15.01 20.81
C ASN A 406 23.22 16.46 20.43
N ALA A 407 22.05 16.61 19.80
CA ALA A 407 21.57 17.89 19.30
C ALA A 407 21.42 18.96 20.40
N THR A 408 21.16 18.54 21.65
CA THR A 408 21.02 19.45 22.80
C THR A 408 22.29 20.26 23.05
N LEU A 409 23.47 19.66 22.82
CA LEU A 409 24.76 20.36 22.96
C LEU A 409 24.94 21.49 21.92
N ARG A 410 24.15 21.48 20.85
CA ARG A 410 24.13 22.50 19.79
C ARG A 410 22.93 23.44 19.88
N ASN A 411 22.20 23.45 21.01
CA ASN A 411 20.94 24.20 21.17
C ASN A 411 19.87 23.84 20.13
N LYS A 412 19.86 22.59 19.64
CA LYS A 412 18.82 22.06 18.74
C LYS A 412 18.01 20.96 19.44
N THR A 413 16.77 20.79 19.02
CA THR A 413 15.89 19.71 19.48
C THR A 413 15.96 18.52 18.52
N GLU A 414 16.00 17.31 19.04
CA GLU A 414 15.92 16.07 18.26
C GLU A 414 14.94 15.09 18.87
N THR A 415 14.35 14.24 18.03
CA THR A 415 13.55 13.09 18.45
C THR A 415 14.41 11.84 18.30
N ILE A 416 14.55 11.06 19.38
CA ILE A 416 15.26 9.78 19.37
C ILE A 416 14.23 8.67 19.14
N TYR A 417 14.39 7.92 18.06
CA TYR A 417 13.51 6.79 17.70
C TYR A 417 14.00 5.46 18.28
N ALA A 418 15.31 5.29 18.45
CA ALA A 418 15.91 4.10 19.04
C ALA A 418 17.35 4.36 19.52
N GLY A 419 17.84 3.48 20.38
CA GLY A 419 19.21 3.54 20.91
C GLY A 419 19.37 4.64 21.96
N GLY A 420 20.61 5.10 22.14
CA GLY A 420 20.95 6.10 23.16
C GLY A 420 22.33 5.84 23.75
N SER A 421 22.63 6.42 24.91
CA SER A 421 23.94 6.35 25.55
C SER A 421 24.37 4.93 25.97
N GLU A 422 23.42 4.01 26.11
CA GLU A 422 23.68 2.61 26.50
C GLU A 422 23.86 1.67 25.30
N ALA A 423 23.63 2.17 24.08
CA ALA A 423 23.74 1.38 22.85
C ALA A 423 25.19 1.35 22.32
N GLU A 424 26.14 1.05 23.20
CA GLU A 424 27.56 0.86 22.91
C GLU A 424 27.96 -0.60 23.07
N GLY A 425 28.90 -1.08 22.26
CA GLY A 425 29.32 -2.48 22.27
C GLY A 425 30.63 -2.71 21.55
N VAL A 426 31.28 -3.82 21.85
CA VAL A 426 32.60 -4.19 21.29
C VAL A 426 32.52 -5.53 20.57
N LEU A 427 33.49 -5.83 19.70
CA LEU A 427 33.52 -7.09 18.94
C LEU A 427 33.45 -8.35 19.84
N ALA A 428 34.04 -8.29 21.06
CA ALA A 428 34.01 -9.40 22.01
C ALA A 428 32.67 -9.56 22.75
N SER A 429 31.87 -8.50 22.82
CA SER A 429 30.58 -8.44 23.51
C SER A 429 29.69 -7.41 22.80
N PRO A 430 29.05 -7.80 21.68
CA PRO A 430 28.18 -6.91 20.91
C PRO A 430 26.98 -6.49 21.75
N MET A 431 26.52 -5.26 21.57
CA MET A 431 25.22 -4.82 22.11
C MET A 431 24.14 -4.98 21.03
N GLU A 432 23.04 -5.64 21.37
CA GLU A 432 21.90 -5.81 20.48
C GLU A 432 20.89 -4.68 20.73
N LEU A 433 20.66 -3.86 19.70
CA LEU A 433 19.61 -2.86 19.68
C LEU A 433 18.53 -3.30 18.69
N ILE A 434 17.33 -3.54 19.18
CA ILE A 434 16.17 -3.84 18.33
C ILE A 434 15.34 -2.57 18.19
N TRP A 435 15.09 -2.18 16.95
CA TRP A 435 14.22 -1.06 16.61
C TRP A 435 13.14 -1.52 15.66
N GLU A 436 11.88 -1.31 16.04
CA GLU A 436 10.72 -1.54 15.18
C GLU A 436 10.12 -0.17 14.84
N PRO A 437 10.42 0.39 13.65
CA PRO A 437 9.84 1.66 13.24
C PRO A 437 8.32 1.52 13.17
N ASP A 438 7.65 2.38 13.90
CA ASP A 438 6.19 2.46 13.90
C ASP A 438 5.68 3.33 12.75
N ARG A 439 4.35 3.44 12.65
CA ARG A 439 3.69 4.34 11.69
C ARG A 439 4.06 5.82 11.87
N ASN A 440 4.50 6.24 13.06
CA ASN A 440 4.78 7.63 13.40
C ASN A 440 6.21 8.03 13.00
N THR A 441 7.07 7.06 12.79
CA THR A 441 8.43 7.28 12.31
C THR A 441 8.37 7.94 10.92
N PRO A 442 9.03 9.09 10.69
CA PRO A 442 9.08 9.75 9.39
C PRO A 442 9.74 8.89 8.31
N ASP A 443 9.46 9.18 7.03
CA ASP A 443 10.07 8.45 5.89
C ASP A 443 11.60 8.63 5.81
N LEU A 444 12.14 9.66 6.46
CA LEU A 444 13.56 9.92 6.54
C LEU A 444 13.96 10.21 7.99
N VAL A 445 14.83 9.36 8.52
CA VAL A 445 15.52 9.55 9.81
C VAL A 445 17.01 9.29 9.63
N TYR A 446 17.80 9.49 10.67
CA TYR A 446 19.27 9.36 10.61
C TYR A 446 19.77 8.43 11.69
N TYR A 447 20.89 7.76 11.44
CA TYR A 447 21.60 6.99 12.46
C TYR A 447 22.96 7.62 12.68
N HIS A 448 23.33 7.81 13.95
CA HIS A 448 24.58 8.46 14.32
C HIS A 448 25.14 7.88 15.62
N SER A 449 26.31 8.37 16.01
CA SER A 449 26.80 8.25 17.38
C SER A 449 26.21 9.37 18.23
N LEU A 450 25.76 9.05 19.44
CA LEU A 450 25.29 10.05 20.39
C LEU A 450 26.46 10.91 20.91
N PHE A 451 27.68 10.37 20.94
CA PHE A 451 28.86 11.04 21.50
C PHE A 451 29.60 11.93 20.49
N GLN A 452 29.53 11.60 19.20
CA GLN A 452 30.28 12.32 18.16
C GLN A 452 29.41 12.58 16.93
N LYS A 453 29.52 13.80 16.40
CA LYS A 453 28.80 14.27 15.21
C LYS A 453 29.33 13.61 13.94
N LYS A 454 28.49 13.56 12.91
CA LYS A 454 28.83 13.20 11.53
C LYS A 454 29.50 11.83 11.41
N MET A 455 29.03 10.87 12.20
CA MET A 455 29.53 9.49 12.18
C MET A 455 28.69 8.54 11.34
N GLY A 456 27.48 8.89 10.91
CA GLY A 456 26.56 7.97 10.27
C GLY A 456 25.75 8.68 9.18
N TRP A 457 24.67 8.07 8.73
CA TRP A 457 23.93 8.63 7.59
C TRP A 457 22.43 8.47 7.77
N ARG A 458 21.72 8.15 6.70
CA ARG A 458 20.27 8.19 6.65
C ARG A 458 19.64 6.81 6.62
N ILE A 459 18.41 6.75 7.14
CA ILE A 459 17.50 5.63 7.06
C ILE A 459 16.26 6.11 6.28
N GLN A 460 15.99 5.45 5.16
CA GLN A 460 14.74 5.55 4.44
C GLN A 460 13.75 4.55 5.05
N VAL A 461 12.71 5.07 5.67
CA VAL A 461 11.64 4.27 6.26
C VAL A 461 10.51 4.16 5.25
N VAL A 462 10.18 2.94 4.87
CA VAL A 462 9.09 2.64 3.91
C VAL A 462 7.97 1.91 4.62
N ASP A 463 6.74 2.04 4.11
CA ASP A 463 5.62 1.29 4.66
C ASP A 463 5.75 -0.19 4.33
N GLY A 464 5.59 -1.05 5.34
CA GLY A 464 5.44 -2.50 5.18
C GLY A 464 4.02 -2.89 4.78
N GLY A 465 3.70 -4.18 4.83
CA GLY A 465 2.32 -4.62 4.68
C GLY A 465 1.45 -4.12 5.84
N LEU A 466 0.18 -3.81 5.59
CA LEU A 466 -0.78 -3.49 6.69
C LEU A 466 -0.84 -4.58 7.76
N SER A 467 -0.56 -5.83 7.40
CA SER A 467 -0.45 -6.97 8.34
C SER A 467 0.72 -6.84 9.31
N ASP A 468 1.78 -6.14 8.92
CA ASP A 468 3.00 -6.00 9.71
C ASP A 468 2.88 -4.77 10.62
N MET A 469 2.11 -3.76 10.22
CA MET A 469 1.87 -2.53 10.99
C MET A 469 0.74 -2.65 12.03
N TYR A 470 -0.16 -3.64 11.90
CA TYR A 470 -1.32 -3.81 12.77
C TYR A 470 -1.37 -5.21 13.40
N ASN A 471 -1.62 -5.27 14.71
CA ASN A 471 -1.60 -6.52 15.46
C ASN A 471 -2.74 -7.47 15.06
N ASN A 472 -3.88 -6.93 14.63
CA ASN A 472 -5.07 -7.70 14.31
C ASN A 472 -5.67 -7.23 12.99
N SER A 473 -6.25 -8.18 12.25
CA SER A 473 -7.01 -7.91 11.05
C SER A 473 -8.17 -8.89 10.91
N VAL A 474 -9.26 -8.40 10.34
CA VAL A 474 -10.42 -9.23 9.96
C VAL A 474 -10.92 -8.79 8.60
N LEU A 475 -11.35 -9.78 7.83
CA LEU A 475 -12.03 -9.54 6.58
C LEU A 475 -13.52 -9.32 6.86
N LEU A 476 -14.05 -8.19 6.43
CA LEU A 476 -15.47 -7.91 6.59
C LEU A 476 -16.29 -8.73 5.56
N ASP A 477 -17.54 -9.07 5.91
CA ASP A 477 -18.50 -9.88 5.14
C ASP A 477 -18.48 -9.51 3.64
N ASP A 478 -18.61 -10.53 2.80
CA ASP A 478 -18.41 -10.51 1.33
C ASP A 478 -16.96 -10.27 0.85
N GLN A 479 -15.97 -10.29 1.74
CA GLN A 479 -14.55 -10.21 1.40
C GLN A 479 -14.16 -8.93 0.63
N GLN A 480 -14.89 -7.83 0.85
CA GLN A 480 -14.71 -6.59 0.09
C GLN A 480 -13.85 -5.54 0.79
N VAL A 481 -13.77 -5.59 2.12
CA VAL A 481 -13.02 -4.63 2.92
C VAL A 481 -12.30 -5.37 4.03
N THR A 482 -10.99 -5.15 4.16
CA THR A 482 -10.18 -5.68 5.25
C THR A 482 -10.02 -4.59 6.31
N PHE A 483 -10.37 -4.93 7.55
CA PHE A 483 -10.33 -4.04 8.72
C PHE A 483 -9.17 -4.44 9.63
N PHE A 484 -8.25 -3.51 9.89
CA PHE A 484 -7.07 -3.70 10.72
C PHE A 484 -7.15 -2.82 11.95
N TRP A 485 -6.64 -3.32 13.09
CA TRP A 485 -6.55 -2.49 14.29
C TRP A 485 -5.43 -2.90 15.24
N THR A 486 -4.95 -1.89 15.98
CA THR A 486 -4.05 -2.05 17.12
C THR A 486 -4.63 -1.27 18.30
N LEU A 487 -4.81 -1.97 19.42
CA LEU A 487 -5.28 -1.37 20.67
C LEU A 487 -4.10 -0.82 21.46
N SER A 488 -4.22 0.42 21.90
CA SER A 488 -3.38 1.05 22.92
C SER A 488 -4.18 1.26 24.20
N LYS A 489 -3.53 1.77 25.25
CA LYS A 489 -4.17 1.95 26.58
C LYS A 489 -5.45 2.80 26.53
N ASP A 490 -5.41 3.92 25.80
CA ASP A 490 -6.51 4.90 25.75
C ASP A 490 -6.98 5.21 24.30
N SER A 491 -6.40 4.56 23.29
CA SER A 491 -6.68 4.81 21.88
C SER A 491 -6.72 3.52 21.06
N ILE A 492 -7.34 3.61 19.89
CA ILE A 492 -7.35 2.57 18.87
C ILE A 492 -6.83 3.15 17.57
N SER A 493 -5.91 2.42 16.94
CA SER A 493 -5.41 2.72 15.60
C SER A 493 -6.11 1.79 14.64
N ILE A 494 -6.66 2.33 13.55
CA ILE A 494 -7.50 1.59 12.61
C ILE A 494 -6.97 1.80 11.20
N ALA A 495 -6.96 0.74 10.39
CA ALA A 495 -6.90 0.86 8.94
C ALA A 495 -8.06 0.11 8.29
N ALA A 496 -8.50 0.63 7.15
CA ALA A 496 -9.43 -0.06 6.28
C ALA A 496 -8.90 -0.04 4.85
N ARG A 497 -8.86 -1.22 4.24
CA ARG A 497 -8.44 -1.43 2.85
C ARG A 497 -9.58 -2.02 2.05
N GLY A 498 -9.93 -1.41 0.93
CA GLY A 498 -10.83 -2.03 -0.04
C GLY A 498 -10.14 -3.16 -0.80
N GLU A 499 -10.90 -4.16 -1.25
CA GLU A 499 -10.40 -5.23 -2.14
C GLU A 499 -10.79 -4.97 -3.61
N LYS A 500 -11.60 -3.93 -3.87
CA LYS A 500 -12.03 -3.48 -5.19
C LYS A 500 -11.65 -2.03 -5.43
N LYS A 501 -11.54 -1.69 -6.72
CA LYS A 501 -11.38 -0.30 -7.15
C LYS A 501 -12.55 0.55 -6.68
N SER A 502 -12.27 1.63 -5.99
CA SER A 502 -13.27 2.54 -5.43
C SER A 502 -12.73 3.98 -5.40
N GLY A 503 -13.63 4.96 -5.37
CA GLY A 503 -13.26 6.36 -5.16
C GLY A 503 -13.34 6.79 -3.70
N TYR A 504 -14.04 6.03 -2.86
CA TYR A 504 -13.91 6.10 -1.40
C TYR A 504 -14.21 4.75 -0.74
N VAL A 505 -13.64 4.54 0.43
CA VAL A 505 -13.97 3.44 1.35
C VAL A 505 -14.55 4.05 2.62
N ALA A 506 -15.67 3.51 3.08
CA ALA A 506 -16.31 3.92 4.33
C ALA A 506 -16.46 2.73 5.27
N ILE A 507 -16.10 2.94 6.54
CA ILE A 507 -16.41 2.02 7.64
C ILE A 507 -17.36 2.72 8.62
N GLY A 508 -18.36 2.01 9.11
CA GLY A 508 -19.36 2.54 10.03
C GLY A 508 -19.44 1.72 11.31
N PHE A 509 -19.54 2.39 12.45
CA PHE A 509 -19.82 1.77 13.74
C PHE A 509 -21.31 1.86 14.03
N GLY A 510 -21.99 0.72 13.96
CA GLY A 510 -23.43 0.63 14.08
C GLY A 510 -24.01 -0.69 13.58
N THR A 511 -25.32 -0.86 13.74
CA THR A 511 -26.06 -2.04 13.25
C THR A 511 -26.55 -1.89 11.81
N ARG A 512 -26.69 -0.65 11.37
CA ARG A 512 -27.24 -0.23 10.08
C ARG A 512 -26.73 1.17 9.76
N MET A 513 -26.92 1.64 8.54
CA MET A 513 -26.52 2.99 8.13
C MET A 513 -27.11 4.10 9.02
N VAL A 514 -28.42 4.07 9.29
CA VAL A 514 -29.08 5.05 10.16
C VAL A 514 -28.68 4.85 11.62
N ASN A 515 -28.28 5.93 12.28
CA ASN A 515 -27.69 5.97 13.62
C ASN A 515 -26.32 5.28 13.70
N SER A 516 -25.45 5.53 12.72
CA SER A 516 -24.06 5.04 12.74
C SER A 516 -23.05 6.17 12.62
N TYR A 517 -21.86 5.94 13.17
CA TYR A 517 -20.70 6.81 12.97
C TYR A 517 -19.84 6.25 11.86
N ALA A 518 -19.63 7.00 10.80
CA ALA A 518 -18.87 6.58 9.64
C ALA A 518 -17.52 7.30 9.56
N TYR A 519 -16.51 6.58 9.09
CA TYR A 519 -15.20 7.13 8.72
C TYR A 519 -15.01 6.86 7.25
N VAL A 520 -14.74 7.91 6.49
CA VAL A 520 -14.65 7.85 5.03
C VAL A 520 -13.26 8.28 4.61
N GLY A 521 -12.56 7.41 3.91
CA GLY A 521 -11.28 7.69 3.26
C GLY A 521 -11.44 7.82 1.75
N TRP A 522 -10.93 8.90 1.16
CA TRP A 522 -10.96 9.12 -0.29
C TRP A 522 -9.73 9.89 -0.76
N ILE A 523 -9.52 9.91 -2.08
CA ILE A 523 -8.51 10.75 -2.72
C ILE A 523 -9.20 11.85 -3.51
N ASP A 524 -8.77 13.09 -3.33
CA ASP A 524 -9.30 14.23 -4.07
C ASP A 524 -8.78 14.30 -5.51
N ASP A 525 -9.30 15.24 -6.29
CA ASP A 525 -8.92 15.40 -7.70
C ASP A 525 -7.45 15.86 -7.88
N ILE A 526 -6.75 16.25 -6.80
CA ILE A 526 -5.35 16.70 -6.75
C ILE A 526 -4.42 15.52 -6.36
N GLY A 527 -4.97 14.38 -5.96
CA GLY A 527 -4.22 13.20 -5.54
C GLY A 527 -3.88 13.17 -4.04
N VAL A 528 -4.45 14.07 -3.23
CA VAL A 528 -4.29 14.09 -1.78
C VAL A 528 -5.35 13.20 -1.14
N GLY A 529 -4.91 12.33 -0.23
CA GLY A 529 -5.80 11.47 0.54
C GLY A 529 -6.36 12.17 1.77
N HIS A 530 -7.65 11.99 2.02
CA HIS A 530 -8.39 12.57 3.15
C HIS A 530 -9.10 11.47 3.94
N VAL A 531 -9.26 11.67 5.25
CA VAL A 531 -10.07 10.80 6.13
C VAL A 531 -10.87 11.68 7.08
N ASN A 532 -12.19 11.61 6.97
CA ASN A 532 -13.10 12.38 7.83
C ASN A 532 -14.11 11.47 8.53
N SER A 533 -14.59 11.94 9.69
CA SER A 533 -15.64 11.29 10.48
C SER A 533 -17.01 11.93 10.24
N PHE A 534 -18.06 11.12 10.25
CA PHE A 534 -19.45 11.52 9.98
C PHE A 534 -20.43 10.81 10.91
N TRP A 535 -21.57 11.45 11.18
CA TRP A 535 -22.75 10.87 11.82
C TRP A 535 -23.89 10.76 10.81
N ILE A 536 -24.54 9.60 10.75
CA ILE A 536 -25.59 9.32 9.76
C ILE A 536 -26.94 9.14 10.47
N ASP A 537 -27.92 9.99 10.16
CA ASP A 537 -29.28 9.93 10.73
C ASP A 537 -30.38 9.55 9.70
N GLY A 538 -29.99 9.32 8.45
CA GLY A 538 -30.90 8.95 7.35
C GLY A 538 -30.21 8.14 6.26
N ARG A 539 -30.89 7.96 5.11
CA ARG A 539 -30.35 7.19 3.96
C ARG A 539 -30.00 8.06 2.76
N ASP A 540 -30.37 9.33 2.79
CA ASP A 540 -30.14 10.28 1.72
C ASP A 540 -28.87 11.07 2.00
N ALA A 541 -28.21 11.57 0.95
CA ALA A 541 -26.96 12.33 1.05
C ALA A 541 -26.99 13.49 2.09
N PRO A 542 -28.08 14.27 2.25
CA PRO A 542 -28.16 15.33 3.26
C PRO A 542 -28.23 14.84 4.72
N SER A 543 -28.38 13.53 4.93
CA SER A 543 -28.47 12.91 6.26
C SER A 543 -27.11 12.44 6.79
N VAL A 544 -26.03 12.82 6.11
CA VAL A 544 -24.64 12.53 6.49
C VAL A 544 -24.03 13.84 6.99
N HIS A 545 -23.78 13.91 8.30
CA HIS A 545 -23.32 15.12 8.98
C HIS A 545 -21.85 14.95 9.36
N PRO A 546 -20.94 15.88 8.98
CA PRO A 546 -19.55 15.80 9.42
C PRO A 546 -19.45 15.92 10.94
N THR A 547 -18.56 15.14 11.54
CA THR A 547 -18.25 15.18 12.98
C THR A 547 -16.81 15.65 13.21
N ASN A 548 -16.56 16.27 14.37
CA ASN A 548 -15.24 16.78 14.72
C ASN A 548 -14.58 15.90 15.79
N GLU A 549 -14.18 14.68 15.41
CA GLU A 549 -13.39 13.79 16.28
C GLU A 549 -11.89 14.15 16.22
N ASN A 550 -11.17 14.00 17.33
CA ASN A 550 -9.72 14.21 17.37
C ASN A 550 -8.98 13.01 16.74
N LEU A 551 -8.95 12.97 15.41
CA LEU A 551 -8.24 11.97 14.63
C LEU A 551 -6.77 12.38 14.47
N THR A 552 -5.86 11.48 14.80
CA THR A 552 -4.41 11.64 14.57
C THR A 552 -3.92 10.58 13.59
N ASP A 553 -2.68 10.74 13.09
CA ASP A 553 -2.03 9.78 12.19
C ASP A 553 -2.84 9.49 10.91
N ILE A 554 -3.52 10.49 10.38
CA ILE A 554 -4.38 10.34 9.20
C ILE A 554 -3.53 10.07 7.96
N ARG A 555 -3.77 8.94 7.31
CA ARG A 555 -3.19 8.62 6.00
C ARG A 555 -4.26 8.03 5.10
N CYS A 556 -4.25 8.39 3.82
CA CYS A 556 -5.08 7.75 2.82
C CYS A 556 -4.30 7.66 1.52
N LYS A 557 -4.17 6.44 0.98
CA LYS A 557 -3.40 6.13 -0.22
C LYS A 557 -4.25 5.28 -1.17
N SER A 558 -3.97 5.40 -2.47
CA SER A 558 -4.63 4.62 -3.51
C SER A 558 -3.57 3.92 -4.34
N GLU A 559 -3.55 2.60 -4.27
CA GLU A 559 -2.67 1.76 -5.08
C GLU A 559 -3.49 0.99 -6.09
N ASN A 560 -3.23 1.17 -7.39
CA ASN A 560 -3.99 0.53 -8.46
C ASN A 560 -5.52 0.77 -8.41
N GLY A 561 -5.95 1.88 -7.78
CA GLY A 561 -7.35 2.25 -7.57
C GLY A 561 -7.99 1.62 -6.34
N ILE A 562 -7.25 0.86 -5.54
CA ILE A 562 -7.66 0.35 -4.23
C ILE A 562 -7.29 1.40 -3.18
N ILE A 563 -8.29 1.87 -2.45
CA ILE A 563 -8.09 2.84 -1.38
C ILE A 563 -7.80 2.11 -0.06
N THR A 564 -6.77 2.59 0.61
CA THR A 564 -6.41 2.24 1.99
C THR A 564 -6.37 3.52 2.79
N PHE A 565 -7.07 3.55 3.92
CA PHE A 565 -6.97 4.68 4.84
C PHE A 565 -6.73 4.23 6.27
N GLU A 566 -6.07 5.09 7.02
CA GLU A 566 -5.54 4.85 8.35
C GLU A 566 -5.78 6.08 9.21
N PHE A 567 -6.12 5.86 10.48
CA PHE A 567 -6.27 6.91 11.47
C PHE A 567 -6.19 6.33 12.89
N THR A 568 -5.87 7.20 13.83
CA THR A 568 -5.89 6.89 15.27
C THR A 568 -6.93 7.75 15.95
N ARG A 569 -7.71 7.15 16.84
CA ARG A 569 -8.71 7.86 17.64
C ARG A 569 -8.70 7.41 19.10
N PRO A 570 -9.08 8.26 20.05
CA PRO A 570 -9.29 7.85 21.43
C PRO A 570 -10.45 6.84 21.55
N LEU A 571 -10.38 5.93 22.53
CA LEU A 571 -11.49 5.00 22.82
C LEU A 571 -12.74 5.74 23.31
N LYS A 572 -12.53 6.86 24.01
CA LYS A 572 -13.57 7.78 24.47
C LYS A 572 -13.30 9.17 23.90
N PRO A 573 -14.10 9.66 22.93
CA PRO A 573 -13.84 10.92 22.23
C PRO A 573 -13.87 12.17 23.12
N CYS A 574 -14.78 12.21 24.09
CA CYS A 574 -14.97 13.40 24.94
C CYS A 574 -15.57 13.06 26.31
N SER A 575 -15.48 14.03 27.23
CA SER A 575 -15.98 13.92 28.60
C SER A 575 -17.37 14.55 28.83
N HIS A 576 -17.82 15.47 27.96
CA HIS A 576 -19.09 16.19 28.07
C HIS A 576 -20.10 15.72 27.02
N ASN A 577 -21.38 15.54 27.40
CA ASN A 577 -22.38 14.76 26.66
C ASN A 577 -23.16 15.52 25.57
N ASP A 578 -22.85 16.78 25.30
CA ASP A 578 -23.68 17.64 24.45
C ASP A 578 -23.41 17.49 22.94
N GLN A 579 -22.26 16.93 22.56
CA GLN A 579 -21.86 16.66 21.18
C GLN A 579 -22.20 15.22 20.76
N VAL A 580 -22.54 15.02 19.48
CA VAL A 580 -23.03 13.72 18.98
C VAL A 580 -21.89 12.70 18.96
N GLU A 581 -20.71 13.13 18.51
CA GLU A 581 -19.45 12.38 18.50
C GLU A 581 -19.06 11.80 19.86
N CYS A 582 -19.46 12.43 20.98
CA CYS A 582 -19.16 11.93 22.33
C CYS A 582 -19.89 10.62 22.68
N LYS A 583 -20.90 10.25 21.91
CA LYS A 583 -21.62 8.98 22.06
C LYS A 583 -20.94 7.83 21.30
N ASN A 584 -19.94 8.11 20.47
CA ASN A 584 -19.16 7.12 19.72
C ASN A 584 -18.07 6.45 20.58
N ILE A 585 -18.47 5.85 21.71
CA ILE A 585 -17.55 5.21 22.66
C ILE A 585 -17.27 3.78 22.21
N ILE A 586 -15.99 3.41 22.15
CA ILE A 586 -15.56 2.02 21.91
C ILE A 586 -15.11 1.41 23.23
N ASP A 587 -15.82 0.39 23.69
CA ASP A 587 -15.38 -0.48 24.77
C ASP A 587 -14.73 -1.74 24.16
N PRO A 588 -13.40 -1.92 24.29
CA PRO A 588 -12.67 -3.06 23.72
C PRO A 588 -13.18 -4.42 24.20
N THR A 589 -13.85 -4.48 25.34
CA THR A 589 -14.37 -5.75 25.92
C THR A 589 -15.69 -6.18 25.28
N THR A 590 -16.37 -5.28 24.57
CA THR A 590 -17.63 -5.56 23.90
C THR A 590 -17.43 -5.72 22.39
N PRO A 591 -18.22 -6.58 21.71
CA PRO A 591 -18.12 -6.72 20.26
C PRO A 591 -18.52 -5.43 19.55
N LEU A 592 -17.59 -4.84 18.78
CA LEU A 592 -17.83 -3.66 17.97
C LEU A 592 -18.59 -4.07 16.71
N LYS A 593 -19.75 -3.46 16.47
CA LYS A 593 -20.52 -3.71 15.25
C LYS A 593 -20.03 -2.81 14.12
N VAL A 594 -19.48 -3.43 13.09
CA VAL A 594 -18.89 -2.74 11.93
C VAL A 594 -19.72 -3.02 10.68
N ILE A 595 -20.03 -1.97 9.95
CA ILE A 595 -20.62 -1.98 8.60
C ILE A 595 -19.63 -1.29 7.64
N TRP A 596 -19.76 -1.53 6.34
CA TRP A 596 -18.87 -0.93 5.34
C TRP A 596 -19.61 -0.55 4.08
N ALA A 597 -19.04 0.40 3.33
CA ALA A 597 -19.55 0.83 2.03
C ALA A 597 -18.41 1.28 1.10
N LEU A 598 -18.58 1.05 -0.20
CA LEU A 598 -17.68 1.51 -1.26
C LEU A 598 -18.46 2.38 -2.24
N GLY A 599 -17.89 3.51 -2.64
CA GLY A 599 -18.49 4.39 -3.64
C GLY A 599 -17.48 4.93 -4.65
N THR A 600 -17.98 5.70 -5.62
CA THR A 600 -17.20 6.12 -6.80
C THR A 600 -16.55 7.49 -6.64
N LYS A 601 -17.13 8.40 -5.86
CA LYS A 601 -16.57 9.72 -5.56
C LYS A 601 -17.08 10.23 -4.22
N TRP A 602 -16.21 10.87 -3.45
CA TRP A 602 -16.56 11.59 -2.23
C TRP A 602 -16.13 13.06 -2.32
N SER A 603 -16.85 13.93 -1.62
CA SER A 603 -16.54 15.36 -1.53
C SER A 603 -17.13 15.91 -0.24
N ASP A 604 -16.35 16.66 0.55
CA ASP A 604 -16.75 17.08 1.90
C ASP A 604 -17.94 18.04 1.97
N GLU A 605 -18.17 18.88 0.95
CA GLU A 605 -19.10 20.00 1.09
C GLU A 605 -20.48 19.82 0.42
N ASN A 606 -20.60 18.98 -0.61
CA ASN A 606 -21.84 18.87 -1.42
C ASN A 606 -22.17 17.42 -1.80
N LEU A 607 -22.49 16.59 -0.80
CA LEU A 607 -22.95 15.23 -1.01
C LEU A 607 -24.28 15.23 -1.80
N ASN A 608 -24.31 14.47 -2.89
CA ASN A 608 -25.48 14.28 -3.74
C ASN A 608 -25.60 12.79 -4.15
N GLU A 609 -26.56 12.46 -5.01
CA GLU A 609 -26.79 11.07 -5.45
C GLU A 609 -25.57 10.42 -6.11
N LYS A 610 -24.61 11.19 -6.65
CA LYS A 610 -23.38 10.64 -7.23
C LYS A 610 -22.41 10.11 -6.17
N ASN A 611 -22.59 10.48 -4.91
CA ASN A 611 -21.79 10.00 -3.78
C ASN A 611 -22.37 8.72 -3.16
N MET A 612 -23.45 8.18 -3.72
CA MET A 612 -24.05 6.94 -3.23
C MET A 612 -23.07 5.78 -3.41
N HIS A 613 -23.03 4.93 -2.39
CA HIS A 613 -22.27 3.69 -2.42
C HIS A 613 -22.85 2.75 -3.50
N PHE A 614 -21.98 2.06 -4.23
CA PHE A 614 -22.39 1.03 -5.19
C PHE A 614 -22.33 -0.38 -4.58
N GLU A 615 -21.54 -0.57 -3.51
CA GLU A 615 -21.41 -1.82 -2.76
C GLU A 615 -21.44 -1.53 -1.25
N THR A 616 -22.12 -2.39 -0.48
CA THR A 616 -22.30 -2.21 0.97
C THR A 616 -22.47 -3.52 1.70
N SER A 617 -22.15 -3.53 3.00
CA SER A 617 -22.48 -4.64 3.88
C SER A 617 -24.00 -4.89 3.98
N HIS A 618 -24.42 -6.15 3.81
CA HIS A 618 -25.81 -6.56 4.01
C HIS A 618 -26.20 -6.69 5.50
N ARG A 619 -25.22 -6.93 6.37
CA ARG A 619 -25.38 -7.14 7.81
C ARG A 619 -24.17 -6.59 8.57
N PRO A 620 -24.35 -6.19 9.84
CA PRO A 620 -23.23 -5.79 10.68
C PRO A 620 -22.38 -7.00 11.08
N ILE A 621 -21.08 -6.77 11.19
CA ILE A 621 -20.11 -7.77 11.63
C ILE A 621 -19.69 -7.42 13.05
N GLN A 622 -19.70 -8.41 13.93
CA GLN A 622 -19.29 -8.26 15.32
C GLN A 622 -17.79 -8.52 15.43
N VAL A 623 -17.01 -7.44 15.56
CA VAL A 623 -15.55 -7.48 15.69
C VAL A 623 -15.18 -7.51 17.17
N PHE A 624 -14.51 -8.58 17.59
CA PHE A 624 -14.00 -8.76 18.95
C PHE A 624 -12.58 -8.21 19.04
N LEU A 625 -12.46 -6.93 19.41
CA LEU A 625 -11.20 -6.18 19.34
C LEU A 625 -10.07 -6.81 20.18
N MET A 626 -10.38 -7.39 21.34
CA MET A 626 -9.39 -8.05 22.20
C MET A 626 -8.96 -9.44 21.70
N ARG A 627 -9.83 -10.12 20.94
CA ARG A 627 -9.59 -11.49 20.47
C ARG A 627 -8.95 -11.56 19.08
N GLY A 628 -9.05 -10.49 18.30
CA GLY A 628 -8.57 -10.51 16.91
C GLY A 628 -9.50 -11.28 15.96
N SER A 629 -10.80 -11.40 16.28
CA SER A 629 -11.75 -12.21 15.51
C SER A 629 -13.03 -11.45 15.18
N ALA A 630 -13.74 -11.88 14.14
CA ALA A 630 -15.03 -11.33 13.75
C ALA A 630 -16.06 -12.44 13.51
N GLU A 631 -17.32 -12.16 13.86
CA GLU A 631 -18.46 -13.07 13.64
C GLU A 631 -19.62 -12.31 12.99
N ALA A 632 -20.28 -12.93 12.00
CA ALA A 632 -21.45 -12.34 11.36
C ALA A 632 -22.74 -12.66 12.15
N GLU A 633 -23.67 -11.72 12.21
CA GLU A 633 -24.97 -11.93 12.86
C GLU A 633 -25.84 -12.91 12.02
N GLU A 634 -26.42 -13.96 12.65
CA GLU A 634 -27.24 -15.00 12.00
C GLU A 634 -28.66 -14.49 11.63
N ASP A 635 -29.14 -14.77 10.42
CA ASP A 635 -30.48 -14.39 9.95
C ASP A 635 -31.52 -15.51 10.17
N LEU A 636 -32.37 -15.37 11.20
CA LEU A 636 -33.45 -16.32 11.51
C LEU A 636 -34.69 -16.21 10.60
N ARG A 637 -34.71 -15.30 9.61
CA ARG A 637 -35.88 -15.04 8.74
C ARG A 637 -36.39 -16.28 7.98
N PRO A 638 -35.55 -17.11 7.34
CA PRO A 638 -36.03 -18.26 6.56
C PRO A 638 -36.81 -19.27 7.41
N VAL A 639 -36.33 -19.52 8.64
CA VAL A 639 -36.94 -20.51 9.54
C VAL A 639 -38.29 -20.03 10.06
N LEU A 640 -38.40 -18.75 10.40
CA LEU A 640 -39.66 -18.17 10.87
C LEU A 640 -40.73 -18.10 9.76
N ALA A 641 -40.32 -17.94 8.50
CA ALA A 641 -41.21 -18.03 7.35
C ALA A 641 -41.82 -19.43 7.17
N VAL A 642 -41.02 -20.49 7.35
CA VAL A 642 -41.49 -21.89 7.30
C VAL A 642 -42.50 -22.16 8.41
N HIS A 643 -42.22 -21.72 9.64
CA HIS A 643 -43.17 -21.81 10.76
C HIS A 643 -44.51 -21.14 10.42
N GLY A 644 -44.47 -19.90 9.91
CA GLY A 644 -45.66 -19.15 9.53
C GLY A 644 -46.51 -19.86 8.46
N PHE A 645 -45.88 -20.39 7.42
CA PHE A 645 -46.55 -21.13 6.35
C PHE A 645 -47.27 -22.38 6.87
N MET A 646 -46.59 -23.18 7.70
CA MET A 646 -47.18 -24.37 8.30
C MET A 646 -48.39 -24.07 9.18
N MET A 647 -48.31 -23.00 9.97
CA MET A 647 -49.42 -22.56 10.83
C MET A 647 -50.62 -22.08 10.02
N PHE A 648 -50.40 -21.38 8.90
CA PHE A 648 -51.47 -21.00 7.97
C PHE A 648 -52.13 -22.24 7.33
N LEU A 649 -51.35 -23.23 6.87
CA LEU A 649 -51.88 -24.45 6.30
C LEU A 649 -52.77 -25.23 7.29
N ALA A 650 -52.36 -25.31 8.56
CA ALA A 650 -53.14 -25.96 9.61
C ALA A 650 -54.42 -25.18 9.97
N TRP A 651 -54.29 -23.91 10.39
CA TRP A 651 -55.40 -23.11 10.95
C TRP A 651 -56.27 -22.43 9.90
N GLY A 652 -55.71 -22.12 8.73
CA GLY A 652 -56.41 -21.43 7.64
C GLY A 652 -57.10 -22.36 6.64
N ILE A 653 -56.65 -23.63 6.54
CA ILE A 653 -57.10 -24.55 5.48
C ILE A 653 -57.59 -25.88 6.06
N LEU A 654 -56.72 -26.67 6.67
CA LEU A 654 -57.02 -28.08 7.01
C LEU A 654 -58.05 -28.22 8.13
N LEU A 655 -57.85 -27.56 9.27
CA LEU A 655 -58.76 -27.67 10.42
C LEU A 655 -60.15 -27.07 10.12
N PRO A 656 -60.29 -25.87 9.50
CA PRO A 656 -61.58 -25.35 9.03
C PRO A 656 -62.23 -26.24 7.97
N GLY A 657 -61.45 -26.75 7.01
CA GLY A 657 -61.93 -27.66 5.96
C GLY A 657 -62.54 -28.93 6.54
N GLY A 658 -61.92 -29.52 7.57
CA GLY A 658 -62.48 -30.66 8.30
C GLY A 658 -63.81 -30.33 8.98
N ILE A 659 -63.96 -29.14 9.57
CA ILE A 659 -65.24 -28.70 10.17
C ILE A 659 -66.32 -28.53 9.10
N MET A 660 -65.97 -27.97 7.94
CA MET A 660 -66.89 -27.83 6.81
C MET A 660 -67.33 -29.18 6.26
N ALA A 661 -66.41 -30.14 6.13
CA ALA A 661 -66.72 -31.51 5.72
C ALA A 661 -67.75 -32.17 6.65
N ALA A 662 -67.56 -32.04 7.97
CA ALA A 662 -68.48 -32.59 8.96
C ALA A 662 -69.87 -31.92 8.96
N ARG A 663 -70.00 -30.69 8.46
CA ARG A 663 -71.27 -29.96 8.40
C ARG A 663 -72.02 -30.20 7.10
N TYR A 664 -71.34 -30.11 5.96
CA TYR A 664 -71.99 -30.01 4.65
C TYR A 664 -71.93 -31.29 3.82
N LEU A 665 -70.97 -32.20 4.06
CA LEU A 665 -70.83 -33.43 3.25
C LEU A 665 -71.68 -34.62 3.76
N LYS A 666 -72.57 -34.41 4.74
CA LYS A 666 -73.45 -35.47 5.27
C LYS A 666 -74.42 -36.07 4.25
N HIS A 667 -74.62 -35.42 3.10
CA HIS A 667 -75.51 -35.89 2.03
C HIS A 667 -74.86 -36.89 1.07
N VAL A 668 -73.53 -37.07 1.16
CA VAL A 668 -72.77 -38.03 0.34
C VAL A 668 -73.00 -39.43 0.93
N LYS A 669 -73.34 -40.42 0.08
CA LYS A 669 -73.61 -41.81 0.52
C LYS A 669 -72.42 -42.39 1.28
N GLY A 670 -72.69 -43.03 2.43
CA GLY A 670 -71.69 -43.68 3.29
C GLY A 670 -71.07 -42.78 4.37
N ASP A 671 -70.02 -43.27 5.05
CA ASP A 671 -69.32 -42.57 6.14
C ASP A 671 -68.19 -41.61 5.64
N SER A 672 -68.22 -41.24 4.35
CA SER A 672 -67.18 -40.43 3.70
C SER A 672 -66.97 -39.05 4.36
N TRP A 673 -68.03 -38.40 4.83
CA TRP A 673 -67.93 -37.11 5.56
C TRP A 673 -67.13 -37.26 6.86
N TYR A 674 -67.29 -38.39 7.55
CA TYR A 674 -66.65 -38.66 8.82
C TYR A 674 -65.17 -38.97 8.62
N GLN A 675 -64.84 -39.81 7.63
CA GLN A 675 -63.46 -40.08 7.24
C GLN A 675 -62.73 -38.80 6.81
N THR A 676 -63.35 -38.00 5.95
CA THR A 676 -62.78 -36.72 5.46
C THR A 676 -62.54 -35.75 6.61
N HIS A 677 -63.49 -35.63 7.54
CA HIS A 677 -63.30 -34.82 8.76
C HIS A 677 -62.09 -35.32 9.56
N VAL A 678 -62.05 -36.61 9.88
CA VAL A 678 -61.00 -37.22 10.70
C VAL A 678 -59.61 -37.04 10.06
N TYR A 679 -59.47 -37.32 8.77
CA TYR A 679 -58.18 -37.16 8.07
C TYR A 679 -57.72 -35.70 8.05
N LEU A 680 -58.60 -34.74 7.75
CA LEU A 680 -58.23 -33.32 7.75
C LEU A 680 -57.86 -32.82 9.16
N GLN A 681 -58.54 -33.29 10.22
CA GLN A 681 -58.21 -32.92 11.59
C GLN A 681 -56.86 -33.50 12.03
N TYR A 682 -56.57 -34.77 11.76
CA TYR A 682 -55.29 -35.39 12.11
C TYR A 682 -54.12 -34.79 11.30
N SER A 683 -54.29 -34.56 9.99
CA SER A 683 -53.27 -33.90 9.17
C SER A 683 -53.01 -32.46 9.62
N GLY A 684 -54.08 -31.70 9.93
CA GLY A 684 -53.95 -30.35 10.47
C GLY A 684 -53.22 -30.31 11.82
N LEU A 685 -53.53 -31.26 12.71
CA LEU A 685 -52.86 -31.38 14.02
C LEU A 685 -51.38 -31.76 13.87
N ALA A 686 -51.04 -32.65 12.94
CA ALA A 686 -49.65 -33.06 12.69
C ALA A 686 -48.79 -31.88 12.20
N ILE A 687 -49.28 -31.11 11.21
CA ILE A 687 -48.58 -29.92 10.69
C ILE A 687 -48.43 -28.86 11.77
N LEU A 688 -49.46 -28.68 12.60
CA LEU A 688 -49.43 -27.76 13.73
C LEU A 688 -48.35 -28.13 14.77
N LEU A 689 -48.22 -29.41 15.13
CA LEU A 689 -47.18 -29.85 16.07
C LEU A 689 -45.78 -29.76 15.46
N LEU A 690 -45.63 -30.09 14.17
CA LEU A 690 -44.35 -29.98 13.47
C LEU A 690 -43.90 -28.52 13.36
N GLY A 691 -44.81 -27.60 13.04
CA GLY A 691 -44.49 -26.16 13.01
C GLY A 691 -44.12 -25.60 14.39
N LEU A 692 -44.70 -26.12 15.48
CA LEU A 692 -44.26 -25.77 16.84
C LEU A 692 -42.84 -26.29 17.10
N LEU A 693 -42.55 -27.55 16.75
CA LEU A 693 -41.23 -28.16 16.95
C LEU A 693 -40.13 -27.37 16.24
N PHE A 694 -40.33 -27.00 14.97
CA PHE A 694 -39.37 -26.18 14.21
C PHE A 694 -39.08 -24.84 14.90
N ALA A 695 -40.11 -24.16 15.40
CA ALA A 695 -39.92 -22.89 16.10
C ALA A 695 -39.14 -23.04 17.42
N VAL A 696 -39.38 -24.11 18.18
CA VAL A 696 -38.70 -24.35 19.47
C VAL A 696 -37.24 -24.76 19.28
N ALA A 697 -36.98 -25.62 18.29
CA ALA A 697 -35.62 -26.07 17.98
C ALA A 697 -34.72 -24.89 17.60
N GLU A 698 -35.22 -23.99 16.75
CA GLU A 698 -34.43 -22.86 16.26
C GLU A 698 -34.26 -21.75 17.30
N LEU A 699 -35.31 -21.44 18.07
CA LEU A 699 -35.24 -20.41 19.11
C LEU A 699 -34.50 -20.89 20.38
N ARG A 700 -33.94 -22.11 20.36
CA ARG A 700 -33.24 -22.76 21.48
C ARG A 700 -34.05 -22.69 22.78
N GLY A 701 -35.38 -22.81 22.69
CA GLY A 701 -36.28 -22.74 23.85
C GLY A 701 -37.69 -22.19 23.57
N LEU A 702 -38.55 -22.27 24.59
CA LEU A 702 -39.94 -21.78 24.58
C LEU A 702 -40.07 -20.54 25.49
N TYR A 703 -40.16 -19.35 24.91
CA TYR A 703 -40.31 -18.09 25.65
C TYR A 703 -41.74 -17.54 25.54
N VAL A 704 -42.47 -17.48 26.66
CA VAL A 704 -43.89 -17.08 26.71
C VAL A 704 -44.05 -15.57 26.99
N SER A 705 -43.45 -14.73 26.18
CA SER A 705 -43.51 -13.26 26.34
C SER A 705 -44.55 -12.62 25.40
N SER A 706 -44.59 -13.06 24.14
CA SER A 706 -45.42 -12.46 23.09
C SER A 706 -46.89 -12.91 23.14
N ALA A 707 -47.80 -12.01 22.73
CA ALA A 707 -49.22 -12.31 22.59
C ALA A 707 -49.47 -13.48 21.60
N HIS A 708 -48.66 -13.56 20.54
CA HIS A 708 -48.69 -14.65 19.57
C HIS A 708 -48.47 -16.02 20.24
N VAL A 709 -47.43 -16.13 21.08
CA VAL A 709 -47.10 -17.38 21.77
C VAL A 709 -48.23 -17.79 22.73
N LYS A 710 -48.82 -16.83 23.43
CA LYS A 710 -49.95 -17.08 24.35
C LYS A 710 -51.19 -17.61 23.61
N PHE A 711 -51.60 -16.95 22.52
CA PHE A 711 -52.73 -17.41 21.70
C PHE A 711 -52.41 -18.74 21.00
N GLY A 712 -51.19 -18.90 20.49
CA GLY A 712 -50.73 -20.12 19.83
C GLY A 712 -50.79 -21.34 20.76
N LEU A 713 -50.20 -21.26 21.95
CA LEU A 713 -50.25 -22.36 22.93
C LEU A 713 -51.68 -22.69 23.39
N ALA A 714 -52.52 -21.66 23.59
CA ALA A 714 -53.93 -21.87 23.93
C ALA A 714 -54.69 -22.59 22.80
N ALA A 715 -54.46 -22.20 21.54
CA ALA A 715 -55.09 -22.84 20.38
C ALA A 715 -54.62 -24.30 20.22
N ILE A 716 -53.32 -24.56 20.36
CA ILE A 716 -52.73 -25.90 20.30
C ILE A 716 -53.30 -26.80 21.40
N PHE A 717 -53.40 -26.30 22.63
CA PHE A 717 -54.01 -27.03 23.75
C PHE A 717 -55.45 -27.44 23.43
N LEU A 718 -56.29 -26.49 22.98
CA LEU A 718 -57.68 -26.78 22.61
C LEU A 718 -57.78 -27.77 21.44
N ALA A 719 -56.86 -27.72 20.48
CA ALA A 719 -56.80 -28.65 19.35
C ALA A 719 -56.40 -30.08 19.80
N CYS A 720 -55.40 -30.23 20.68
CA CYS A 720 -54.99 -31.53 21.22
C CYS A 720 -56.07 -32.19 22.09
N VAL A 721 -56.91 -31.39 22.77
CA VAL A 721 -58.05 -31.92 23.53
C VAL A 721 -59.13 -32.51 22.60
N GLN A 722 -59.22 -32.10 21.33
CA GLN A 722 -60.26 -32.61 20.42
C GLN A 722 -60.16 -34.11 20.12
N PRO A 723 -59.00 -34.69 19.74
CA PRO A 723 -58.87 -36.14 19.56
C PRO A 723 -59.13 -36.95 20.84
N VAL A 724 -58.70 -36.45 22.00
CA VAL A 724 -58.97 -37.08 23.30
C VAL A 724 -60.46 -37.08 23.60
N ASN A 725 -61.14 -35.96 23.35
CA ASN A 725 -62.59 -35.88 23.45
C ASN A 725 -63.27 -36.82 22.45
N ALA A 726 -62.74 -36.95 21.23
CA ALA A 726 -63.29 -37.82 20.19
C ALA A 726 -63.15 -39.32 20.51
N SER A 727 -62.12 -39.75 21.24
CA SER A 727 -61.98 -41.16 21.67
C SER A 727 -63.03 -41.56 22.73
N MET A 728 -63.52 -40.59 23.51
CA MET A 728 -64.60 -40.78 24.50
C MET A 728 -66.01 -40.76 23.88
N ARG A 729 -66.13 -40.78 22.55
CA ARG A 729 -67.40 -40.68 21.82
C ARG A 729 -68.34 -41.85 22.14
N PRO A 730 -69.54 -41.61 22.72
CA PRO A 730 -70.52 -42.66 22.99
C PRO A 730 -71.04 -43.33 21.69
N LYS A 731 -71.43 -44.61 21.74
CA LYS A 731 -71.95 -45.35 20.56
C LYS A 731 -73.19 -44.67 19.96
N LYS A 732 -73.37 -44.78 18.63
CA LYS A 732 -74.55 -44.29 17.92
C LYS A 732 -75.76 -45.19 18.28
N PRO A 733 -76.93 -44.64 18.64
CA PRO A 733 -78.13 -45.45 18.91
C PRO A 733 -78.59 -46.16 17.62
N ALA A 734 -79.18 -47.35 17.78
CA ALA A 734 -79.79 -48.08 16.66
C ALA A 734 -81.09 -47.38 16.21
N ASN A 735 -81.53 -47.63 14.97
CA ASN A 735 -82.69 -46.95 14.38
C ASN A 735 -83.93 -47.12 15.27
N GLY A 736 -84.40 -46.02 15.88
CA GLY A 736 -85.61 -45.99 16.72
C GLY A 736 -85.39 -45.82 18.23
N GLU A 737 -84.16 -45.85 18.73
CA GLU A 737 -83.87 -45.62 20.16
C GLU A 737 -83.64 -44.13 20.50
N GLU A 738 -84.09 -43.68 21.68
CA GLU A 738 -83.83 -42.33 22.17
C GLU A 738 -82.33 -42.09 22.42
N VAL A 739 -81.85 -40.91 22.02
CA VAL A 739 -80.44 -40.55 22.13
C VAL A 739 -80.06 -40.34 23.61
N SER A 740 -79.05 -41.06 24.10
CA SER A 740 -78.54 -40.90 25.48
C SER A 740 -78.13 -39.45 25.78
N SER A 741 -78.48 -38.93 26.97
CA SER A 741 -78.08 -37.59 27.45
C SER A 741 -76.56 -37.37 27.42
N LYS A 742 -75.77 -38.44 27.63
CA LYS A 742 -74.31 -38.42 27.51
C LYS A 742 -73.83 -38.12 26.09
N ARG A 743 -74.55 -38.59 25.07
CA ARG A 743 -74.22 -38.33 23.66
C ARG A 743 -74.50 -36.88 23.28
N HIS A 744 -75.61 -36.30 23.76
CA HIS A 744 -75.91 -34.88 23.55
C HIS A 744 -74.90 -33.95 24.22
N LEU A 745 -74.50 -34.26 25.46
CA LEU A 745 -73.46 -33.48 26.16
C LEU A 745 -72.12 -33.53 25.42
N TRP A 746 -71.71 -34.71 24.95
CA TRP A 746 -70.48 -34.87 24.15
C TRP A 746 -70.53 -34.07 22.84
N GLU A 747 -71.64 -34.13 22.10
CA GLU A 747 -71.80 -33.40 20.84
C GLU A 747 -71.70 -31.88 21.05
N TYR A 748 -72.30 -31.36 22.13
CA TYR A 748 -72.22 -29.96 22.49
C TYR A 748 -70.79 -29.53 22.88
N LEU A 749 -70.12 -30.31 23.74
CA LEU A 749 -68.75 -30.04 24.16
C LEU A 749 -67.75 -30.11 23.00
N HIS A 750 -67.83 -31.15 22.16
CA HIS A 750 -66.97 -31.31 20.99
C HIS A 750 -67.10 -30.14 20.02
N PHE A 751 -68.32 -29.71 19.74
CA PHE A 751 -68.60 -28.59 18.85
C PHE A 751 -68.10 -27.24 19.39
N ILE A 752 -68.34 -26.93 20.67
CA ILE A 752 -67.94 -25.64 21.26
C ILE A 752 -66.44 -25.53 21.38
N VAL A 753 -65.79 -26.56 21.91
CA VAL A 753 -64.33 -26.53 22.10
C VAL A 753 -63.64 -26.50 20.73
N GLY A 754 -64.17 -27.22 19.73
CA GLY A 754 -63.62 -27.20 18.36
C GLY A 754 -63.74 -25.84 17.68
N ARG A 755 -64.86 -25.12 17.86
CA ARG A 755 -65.02 -23.76 17.32
C ARG A 755 -64.19 -22.73 18.07
N SER A 756 -64.07 -22.88 19.38
CA SER A 756 -63.23 -22.02 20.22
C SER A 756 -61.77 -22.13 19.80
N ALA A 757 -61.28 -23.34 19.50
CA ALA A 757 -59.93 -23.56 18.97
C ALA A 757 -59.68 -22.76 17.68
N ILE A 758 -60.62 -22.76 16.72
CA ILE A 758 -60.48 -21.99 15.47
C ILE A 758 -60.40 -20.49 15.74
N ILE A 759 -61.25 -19.94 16.61
CA ILE A 759 -61.26 -18.50 16.91
C ILE A 759 -59.90 -18.09 17.52
N VAL A 760 -59.39 -18.87 18.48
CA VAL A 760 -58.10 -18.60 19.11
C VAL A 760 -56.95 -18.81 18.12
N GLY A 761 -57.03 -19.80 17.24
CA GLY A 761 -56.05 -20.05 16.18
C GLY A 761 -55.96 -18.91 15.15
N ILE A 762 -57.09 -18.32 14.76
CA ILE A 762 -57.13 -17.12 13.90
C ILE A 762 -56.45 -15.93 14.59
N ALA A 763 -56.73 -15.72 15.89
CA ALA A 763 -56.06 -14.68 16.67
C ALA A 763 -54.54 -14.91 16.75
N ALA A 764 -54.10 -16.18 16.85
CA ALA A 764 -52.68 -16.54 16.82
C ALA A 764 -52.01 -16.22 15.47
N LEU A 765 -52.69 -16.46 14.34
CA LEU A 765 -52.17 -16.10 13.01
C LEU A 765 -51.97 -14.59 12.88
N PHE A 766 -52.98 -13.79 13.20
CA PHE A 766 -52.89 -12.32 13.10
C PHE A 766 -51.82 -11.73 14.02
N SER A 767 -51.78 -12.18 15.28
CA SER A 767 -50.74 -11.73 16.22
C SER A 767 -49.33 -12.19 15.82
N GLY A 768 -49.20 -13.34 15.14
CA GLY A 768 -47.93 -13.84 14.62
C GLY A 768 -47.38 -13.00 13.48
N LEU A 769 -48.22 -12.65 12.49
CA LEU A 769 -47.81 -11.76 11.39
C LEU A 769 -47.44 -10.36 11.89
N LYS A 770 -48.19 -9.82 12.87
CA LYS A 770 -47.84 -8.54 13.50
C LYS A 770 -46.48 -8.60 14.21
N HIS A 771 -46.24 -9.66 14.97
CA HIS A 771 -44.98 -9.85 15.68
C HIS A 771 -43.78 -9.98 14.73
N LEU A 772 -43.97 -10.64 13.58
CA LEU A 772 -42.96 -10.71 12.52
C LEU A 772 -42.65 -9.34 11.92
N GLY A 773 -43.68 -8.55 11.61
CA GLY A 773 -43.55 -7.19 11.07
C GLY A 773 -42.81 -6.26 12.03
N ASP A 774 -43.20 -6.25 13.32
CA ASP A 774 -42.58 -5.42 14.35
C ASP A 774 -41.08 -5.77 14.56
N ARG A 775 -40.70 -7.04 14.39
CA ARG A 775 -39.32 -7.51 14.58
C ARG A 775 -38.38 -7.18 13.44
N TYR A 776 -38.86 -7.21 12.20
CA TYR A 776 -38.02 -7.10 11.00
C TYR A 776 -38.28 -5.85 10.15
N GLY A 777 -39.26 -5.02 10.50
CA GLY A 777 -39.61 -3.80 9.75
C GLY A 777 -40.06 -4.10 8.32
N ASP A 778 -40.64 -5.28 8.08
CA ASP A 778 -40.98 -5.75 6.75
C ASP A 778 -42.24 -5.04 6.22
N VAL A 779 -42.07 -4.29 5.13
CA VAL A 779 -43.14 -3.55 4.43
C VAL A 779 -44.24 -4.51 3.94
N ASN A 780 -43.89 -5.78 3.70
CA ASN A 780 -44.82 -6.79 3.20
C ASN A 780 -45.74 -7.37 4.29
N ALA A 781 -45.44 -7.17 5.58
CA ALA A 781 -46.26 -7.69 6.67
C ALA A 781 -47.70 -7.17 6.60
N HIS A 782 -47.89 -5.91 6.20
CA HIS A 782 -49.22 -5.34 5.96
C HIS A 782 -49.95 -6.05 4.81
N GLY A 783 -49.25 -6.36 3.72
CA GLY A 783 -49.82 -7.10 2.58
C GLY A 783 -50.29 -8.50 2.98
N TYR A 784 -49.50 -9.23 3.75
CA TYR A 784 -49.87 -10.56 4.23
C TYR A 784 -51.06 -10.55 5.20
N ILE A 785 -51.16 -9.53 6.06
CA ILE A 785 -52.34 -9.34 6.94
C ILE A 785 -53.60 -9.10 6.09
N TRP A 786 -53.53 -8.25 5.07
CA TRP A 786 -54.66 -8.02 4.15
C TRP A 786 -55.07 -9.29 3.39
N ALA A 787 -54.10 -10.05 2.88
CA ALA A 787 -54.36 -11.33 2.24
C ALA A 787 -55.08 -12.32 3.17
N LEU A 788 -54.66 -12.37 4.45
CA LEU A 788 -55.28 -13.22 5.47
C LEU A 788 -56.71 -12.78 5.80
N ILE A 789 -56.99 -11.46 5.86
CA ILE A 789 -58.34 -10.91 6.03
C ILE A 789 -59.23 -11.33 4.86
N LEU A 790 -58.75 -11.17 3.62
CA LEU A 790 -59.49 -11.57 2.41
C LEU A 790 -59.76 -13.08 2.39
N TRP A 791 -58.80 -13.90 2.81
CA TRP A 791 -58.96 -15.35 2.91
C TRP A 791 -60.08 -15.75 3.86
N PHE A 792 -60.08 -15.22 5.09
CA PHE A 792 -61.14 -15.52 6.05
C PHE A 792 -62.49 -14.92 5.64
N ALA A 793 -62.52 -13.73 5.04
CA ALA A 793 -63.73 -13.14 4.48
C ALA A 793 -64.33 -14.05 3.40
N PHE A 794 -63.52 -14.55 2.46
CA PHE A 794 -63.93 -15.50 1.44
C PHE A 794 -64.47 -16.81 2.06
N GLY A 795 -63.78 -17.37 3.06
CA GLY A 795 -64.25 -18.54 3.79
C GLY A 795 -65.60 -18.32 4.48
N THR A 796 -65.81 -17.16 5.12
CA THR A 796 -67.11 -16.83 5.71
C THR A 796 -68.21 -16.66 4.67
N MET A 797 -67.90 -16.08 3.51
CA MET A 797 -68.84 -15.96 2.40
C MET A 797 -69.28 -17.35 1.91
N ILE A 798 -68.35 -18.30 1.73
CA ILE A 798 -68.68 -19.69 1.38
C ILE A 798 -69.59 -20.32 2.44
N VAL A 799 -69.27 -20.17 3.72
CA VAL A 799 -70.09 -20.71 4.81
C VAL A 799 -71.50 -20.12 4.80
N THR A 800 -71.65 -18.81 4.63
CA THR A 800 -72.96 -18.15 4.54
C THR A 800 -73.75 -18.59 3.31
N TYR A 801 -73.09 -18.78 2.17
CA TYR A 801 -73.70 -19.30 0.95
C TYR A 801 -74.21 -20.74 1.13
N LEU A 802 -73.39 -21.62 1.71
CA LEU A 802 -73.77 -23.00 1.99
C LEU A 802 -74.94 -23.08 3.00
N GLU A 803 -74.93 -22.25 4.05
CA GLU A 803 -76.06 -22.13 4.99
C GLU A 803 -77.33 -21.59 4.34
N TYR A 804 -77.20 -20.62 3.43
CA TYR A 804 -78.32 -20.09 2.67
C TYR A 804 -78.93 -21.17 1.76
N GLN A 805 -78.10 -21.96 1.06
CA GLN A 805 -78.56 -23.08 0.25
C GLN A 805 -79.26 -24.17 1.09
N GLU A 806 -78.70 -24.52 2.25
CA GLU A 806 -79.26 -25.49 3.19
C GLU A 806 -80.64 -25.03 3.70
N LYS A 807 -80.77 -23.75 4.10
CA LYS A 807 -82.06 -23.15 4.49
C LYS A 807 -83.07 -23.13 3.34
N ARG A 808 -82.62 -22.85 2.11
CA ARG A 808 -83.48 -22.87 0.90
C ARG A 808 -83.97 -24.28 0.60
N ARG A 809 -83.12 -25.32 0.72
CA ARG A 809 -83.51 -26.74 0.60
C ARG A 809 -84.54 -27.15 1.66
N ARG A 810 -84.38 -26.69 2.91
CA ARG A 810 -85.34 -26.92 4.01
C ARG A 810 -86.69 -26.19 3.81
N ARG A 811 -86.69 -25.03 3.14
CA ARG A 811 -87.93 -24.34 2.74
C ARG A 811 -88.61 -25.03 1.55
N GLY A 812 -87.87 -25.50 0.55
CA GLY A 812 -88.41 -26.23 -0.60
C GLY A 812 -89.07 -27.56 -0.21
N SER A 813 -88.48 -28.32 0.72
CA SER A 813 -89.05 -29.57 1.26
C SER A 813 -90.30 -29.37 2.12
N ARG A 814 -90.50 -28.18 2.71
CA ARG A 814 -91.76 -27.81 3.40
C ARG A 814 -92.88 -27.39 2.45
N ILE A 815 -92.57 -26.98 1.22
CA ILE A 815 -93.57 -26.54 0.22
C ILE A 815 -94.12 -27.73 -0.59
N LEU A 816 -93.35 -28.81 -0.74
CA LEU A 816 -93.77 -30.03 -1.46
C LEU A 816 -94.49 -31.08 -0.57
N GLY A 817 -94.57 -30.84 0.75
CA GLY A 817 -95.10 -31.79 1.75
C GLY A 817 -96.50 -31.48 2.27
N ARG A 818 -97.42 -31.04 1.41
CA ARG A 818 -98.84 -30.85 1.76
C ARG A 818 -99.77 -31.47 0.72
N SER A 819 -99.72 -32.79 0.55
CA SER A 819 -100.90 -33.58 0.15
C SER A 819 -100.76 -35.05 0.57
N ASN A 820 -101.72 -35.49 1.38
CA ASN A 820 -102.24 -36.84 1.62
C ASN A 820 -101.35 -37.99 2.15
N TRP A 821 -101.75 -38.40 3.36
CA TRP A 821 -101.83 -39.75 3.90
C TRP A 821 -102.01 -40.89 2.88
N VAL A 822 -101.38 -42.05 3.14
CA VAL A 822 -101.98 -43.40 3.36
C VAL A 822 -100.92 -44.52 3.11
N LEU A 823 -100.76 -45.37 4.13
CA LEU A 823 -100.48 -46.83 4.17
C LEU A 823 -99.73 -47.53 3.01
N GLY A 824 -98.75 -48.37 3.35
CA GLY A 824 -98.40 -49.56 2.55
C GLY A 824 -96.92 -49.98 2.55
N ASN A 825 -96.65 -51.19 3.07
CA ASN A 825 -95.40 -51.93 2.91
C ASN A 825 -94.99 -52.11 1.43
N LEU A 826 -93.70 -52.20 1.13
CA LEU A 826 -92.99 -53.43 0.72
C LEU A 826 -91.62 -53.12 0.09
N GLU A 827 -90.83 -54.19 0.06
CA GLU A 827 -89.41 -54.37 -0.21
C GLU A 827 -88.87 -53.87 -1.56
N GLU A 828 -87.53 -53.77 -1.57
CA GLU A 828 -86.56 -54.09 -2.64
C GLU A 828 -87.07 -54.17 -4.08
N ASP A 829 -86.40 -53.46 -5.00
CA ASP A 829 -85.67 -54.17 -6.06
C ASP A 829 -84.59 -53.30 -6.72
N ASP A 830 -83.57 -54.02 -7.20
CA ASP A 830 -82.32 -53.63 -7.84
C ASP A 830 -82.50 -53.14 -9.29
N SER A 831 -81.33 -52.88 -9.92
CA SER A 831 -81.09 -52.93 -11.38
C SER A 831 -81.21 -51.57 -12.13
N ILE A 832 -80.42 -51.21 -13.15
CA ILE A 832 -79.35 -51.86 -13.93
C ILE A 832 -78.76 -50.78 -14.89
N ASP A 833 -77.63 -51.12 -15.54
CA ASP A 833 -77.15 -50.59 -16.85
C ASP A 833 -76.45 -49.21 -16.96
N LEU A 834 -75.38 -49.01 -17.75
CA LEU A 834 -74.56 -49.90 -18.61
C LEU A 834 -73.32 -49.14 -19.14
N LEU A 835 -72.28 -49.93 -19.46
CA LEU A 835 -71.28 -49.76 -20.54
C LEU A 835 -70.04 -48.86 -20.33
N SER A 836 -68.93 -49.56 -20.01
CA SER A 836 -67.62 -49.44 -20.68
C SER A 836 -67.68 -50.19 -22.05
N PRO A 837 -66.60 -50.49 -22.82
CA PRO A 837 -65.18 -50.11 -22.76
C PRO A 837 -64.56 -49.78 -24.15
N ALA A 838 -63.26 -49.40 -24.22
CA ALA A 838 -62.27 -50.02 -25.12
C ALA A 838 -60.90 -49.30 -25.09
N ARG A 839 -59.86 -50.07 -25.38
CA ARG A 839 -58.45 -49.97 -24.99
C ARG A 839 -57.61 -50.22 -26.25
N ALA A 840 -56.55 -49.43 -26.50
CA ALA A 840 -55.33 -49.77 -27.26
C ALA A 840 -54.41 -48.51 -27.28
N SER A 841 -53.24 -48.46 -26.63
CA SER A 841 -51.92 -49.02 -26.99
C SER A 841 -51.52 -48.79 -28.46
N ALA A 842 -50.32 -48.35 -28.86
CA ALA A 842 -49.14 -47.77 -28.23
C ALA A 842 -48.17 -47.39 -29.39
N GLN A 843 -47.50 -46.22 -29.27
CA GLN A 843 -46.08 -45.96 -29.58
C GLN A 843 -45.52 -45.72 -31.01
N LYS A 844 -44.55 -44.77 -31.03
CA LYS A 844 -43.48 -44.40 -31.99
C LYS A 844 -43.86 -43.48 -33.17
N ASP A 845 -43.06 -42.50 -33.61
CA ASP A 845 -41.84 -41.81 -33.16
C ASP A 845 -41.67 -40.58 -34.10
N ALA A 846 -40.88 -39.60 -33.66
CA ALA A 846 -40.02 -38.69 -34.44
C ALA A 846 -40.57 -37.45 -35.22
N GLU A 847 -39.93 -36.31 -34.85
CA GLU A 847 -39.37 -35.23 -35.68
C GLU A 847 -40.20 -34.04 -36.24
N HIS A 848 -39.95 -32.90 -35.61
CA HIS A 848 -39.44 -31.61 -36.14
C HIS A 848 -40.20 -30.78 -37.19
N SER A 849 -40.59 -29.59 -36.71
CA SER A 849 -40.34 -28.25 -37.31
C SER A 849 -40.98 -27.89 -38.66
N GLY A 850 -42.05 -27.10 -38.59
CA GLY A 850 -42.56 -26.26 -39.68
C GLY A 850 -42.95 -24.88 -39.14
N ARG A 851 -42.16 -23.89 -39.54
CA ARG A 851 -42.12 -22.47 -39.15
C ARG A 851 -43.31 -21.68 -39.72
N MET A 852 -43.71 -20.61 -38.99
CA MET A 852 -44.09 -19.27 -39.52
C MET A 852 -45.38 -19.19 -40.37
N GLU A 853 -46.36 -18.31 -40.15
CA GLU A 853 -46.35 -16.85 -40.20
C GLU A 853 -47.79 -16.38 -39.83
N VAL A 854 -47.98 -15.41 -38.93
CA VAL A 854 -48.23 -13.96 -39.21
C VAL A 854 -49.73 -13.57 -39.29
N GLN A 855 -50.05 -12.64 -38.38
CA GLN A 855 -51.01 -11.54 -38.46
C GLN A 855 -52.54 -11.70 -38.30
N LEU A 856 -52.98 -10.89 -37.33
CA LEU A 856 -54.12 -9.98 -37.29
C LEU A 856 -55.48 -10.54 -36.80
N GLU A 857 -55.80 -10.10 -35.58
CA GLU A 857 -57.07 -9.46 -35.20
C GLU A 857 -57.99 -9.07 -36.38
N PRO A 858 -59.32 -9.23 -36.22
CA PRO A 858 -60.05 -8.23 -35.44
C PRO A 858 -61.24 -8.72 -34.60
N MET A 859 -61.51 -7.92 -33.56
CA MET A 859 -62.80 -7.60 -32.94
C MET A 859 -64.04 -8.39 -33.37
N ASN A 860 -64.66 -9.12 -32.45
CA ASN A 860 -65.91 -8.68 -31.79
C ASN A 860 -66.47 -9.77 -30.85
N ARG A 861 -66.91 -9.28 -29.68
CA ARG A 861 -67.85 -9.86 -28.72
C ARG A 861 -67.41 -11.01 -27.82
#